data_AF-A0A7X7NWE4-F1
#
_entry.id   AF-A0A7X7NWE4-F1
#
_cell.length_a   1.000
_cell.length_b   1.000
_cell.length_c   1.000
_cell.angle_alpha   90.00
_cell.angle_beta   90.00
_cell.angle_gamma   90.00
#
_symmetry.space_group_name_H-M   'P 1'
#
loop_
_entity.id
_entity.type
_entity.pdbx_description
1 polymer ?
#
loop_
_entity_poly.entity_id
_entity_poly.type
_entity_poly.pdbx_seq_one_letter_code
_entity_poly.pdbx_strand_id
1 'polypeptide(L)'
;MRKKILLFLLVLIGGMALVGCKEPVEPEVETFKLTLPQGVTSNQENLAKVAKDANVVLTVTIPEGKEIESFKVDGVEKKGELVNNKLSFKMTKDIVVTVSFKELIVVKKYKLTLPAGVTADFTNLAEVPDNVDVTLTVAVPAGKEINSFKIAGQERKNDLDANNKIVIRLTKDTTVTVEFVAYHALTLPEGVTADVSNPQRILEGKEVVLTVAVPAGHEIASFKVDGVEKKAALVNNKLTISMTKDIVVELSYVAFFGMTLPEGVTANVTDLTHILSGTEVELTVAVPEHHELTVFKVDGEDKLASLQDNKLTVTVNKNIAVEVTFVSLAPQLTGELYDWMPGAIADTTGLVATFVAPKVEIDEITGAGMTVHINAIELEFLVDYDIVEDKLTVFGQALENANLALGQHLLKITTVHGTAELEFNVVDNPINTSIPTKTIKGYNMAEIEPVTITAPIADAPALLITEINFDLGVYEHIEVFNNTNEPYNLKGHRIVFADLAKQKNELGGLFHEPLGMYSSIYIDEDLIIPALSPAILWIVNGRPWNVETSGSPRKVVETADAKNYLFEGVCGGKLSIAAFKEGFGIAEAVPVFPLRPHYMLARTDNGWNYEAGVGLTMAKNANWSGNSGMDNRGVQIQKISDEKFSVDLIDASASAAIPAGATHFVYEFKVFNKEQDVYVDGALDSTKMVHNGARESVNSLALRMRFFDGEGNDLGLPLVATKYTGFDIYNANFAAYVEFVERAVTPVVSAVIYQNIDGEEYASSGKRWPERASMQYTIPNHEAPFHMSTYMRFVVPQTEFSYANWYGAADPLKDMKLMCISTVAAPEIYMNKDVIVPEDPGYPTTYLNNYGHTAGIIGWYNLYLTQPE
;
A
#
# COMPACT_ATOMS: atom_id res chain seq x y z
N MET A 1 0.88 54.58 12.52
CA MET A 1 0.96 54.40 14.00
C MET A 1 2.49 54.64 14.55
N ARG A 2 3.10 55.73 15.28
CA ARG A 2 4.40 55.89 16.25
C ARG A 2 5.60 57.08 16.35
N LYS A 3 6.89 57.04 16.98
CA LYS A 3 7.90 58.19 17.53
C LYS A 3 9.57 58.12 17.78
N LYS A 4 10.47 59.21 18.12
CA LYS A 4 11.98 59.28 18.69
C LYS A 4 12.78 60.67 19.22
N ILE A 5 14.13 60.78 19.71
CA ILE A 5 15.03 61.96 20.36
C ILE A 5 16.70 61.77 20.54
N LEU A 6 17.88 62.46 21.02
CA LEU A 6 18.65 63.67 21.77
C LEU A 6 20.28 63.89 21.43
N LEU A 7 21.46 64.56 21.94
CA LEU A 7 22.24 65.53 22.97
C LEU A 7 23.80 66.01 22.52
N PHE A 8 24.98 66.65 23.03
CA PHE A 8 25.86 67.32 24.19
C PHE A 8 27.22 68.19 23.73
N LEU A 9 28.43 68.74 24.28
CA LEU A 9 29.39 69.10 25.52
C LEU A 9 30.74 70.11 25.29
N LEU A 10 31.76 70.48 26.23
CA LEU A 10 32.92 71.60 26.31
C LEU A 10 34.38 71.32 27.07
N VAL A 11 35.58 72.05 27.43
CA VAL A 11 36.58 73.30 27.26
C VAL A 11 37.88 73.37 28.34
N LEU A 12 39.12 74.09 28.58
CA LEU A 12 40.22 75.21 28.24
C LEU A 12 41.76 75.15 28.93
N ILE A 13 42.81 76.13 28.87
CA ILE A 13 44.31 76.15 29.42
C ILE A 13 45.29 77.52 29.54
N GLY A 14 46.60 77.61 30.10
CA GLY A 14 47.64 78.82 30.20
C GLY A 14 49.20 78.76 30.78
N GLY A 15 50.12 79.85 30.89
CA GLY A 15 51.63 79.99 31.40
C GLY A 15 52.43 81.44 31.41
N MET A 16 53.74 81.94 31.69
CA MET A 16 55.23 81.76 32.20
C MET A 16 56.13 83.16 32.37
N ALA A 17 57.45 83.58 32.67
CA ALA A 17 58.93 83.27 33.19
C ALA A 17 60.00 84.54 33.43
N LEU A 18 61.35 84.49 33.93
CA LEU A 18 62.41 85.66 34.20
C LEU A 18 64.04 85.47 34.50
N VAL A 19 65.01 86.51 34.73
CA VAL A 19 66.61 86.50 34.83
C VAL A 19 67.55 87.66 35.57
N GLY A 20 68.97 87.67 35.68
CA GLY A 20 69.98 88.73 36.31
C GLY A 20 71.65 88.68 36.27
N CYS A 21 72.57 89.63 36.80
CA CYS A 21 74.16 89.78 36.68
C CYS A 21 75.15 90.70 37.65
N LYS A 22 76.59 90.82 37.59
CA LYS A 22 77.64 91.69 38.43
C LYS A 22 79.23 92.01 38.00
N GLU A 23 80.24 92.57 38.83
CA GLU A 23 81.60 93.35 38.54
C GLU A 23 83.06 93.25 39.37
N PRO A 24 84.25 94.01 39.15
CA PRO A 24 85.78 93.82 39.60
C PRO A 24 86.82 94.97 40.23
N VAL A 25 88.24 94.88 40.31
CA VAL A 25 89.34 95.76 41.09
C VAL A 25 90.95 95.95 40.68
N GLU A 26 92.02 96.38 41.52
CA GLU A 26 93.36 97.23 41.29
C GLU A 26 94.88 97.00 41.98
N PRO A 27 96.06 97.82 41.83
CA PRO A 27 97.62 97.56 42.08
C PRO A 27 98.74 98.52 42.89
N GLU A 28 100.17 98.45 42.79
CA GLU A 28 101.35 99.06 43.70
C GLU A 28 102.86 99.59 43.18
N VAL A 29 104.04 99.79 43.97
CA VAL A 29 105.34 100.69 43.74
C VAL A 29 106.90 100.44 44.29
N GLU A 30 107.97 101.38 44.31
CA GLU A 30 109.56 101.26 44.23
C GLU A 30 110.66 102.02 45.22
N THR A 31 112.06 102.13 44.98
CA THR A 31 113.21 103.21 45.27
C THR A 31 114.77 102.93 45.76
N PHE A 32 115.98 103.05 45.02
CA PHE A 32 117.37 102.32 45.09
C PHE A 32 117.56 101.22 46.16
N LYS A 33 116.49 100.49 46.27
CA LYS A 33 116.03 99.41 47.10
C LYS A 33 116.13 98.18 46.23
N LEU A 34 116.79 97.16 46.75
CA LEU A 34 116.77 95.82 46.17
C LEU A 34 115.59 95.07 46.78
N THR A 35 114.44 95.09 46.13
CA THR A 35 113.26 94.38 46.64
C THR A 35 113.40 92.90 46.29
N LEU A 36 113.45 92.03 47.31
CA LEU A 36 113.55 90.58 47.13
C LEU A 36 112.24 89.87 47.52
N PRO A 37 111.83 88.83 46.78
CA PRO A 37 110.69 87.99 47.14
C PRO A 37 111.10 86.95 48.19
N GLN A 38 110.12 86.40 48.90
CA GLN A 38 110.36 85.27 49.79
C GLN A 38 110.95 84.08 49.01
N GLY A 39 111.93 83.40 49.61
CA GLY A 39 112.67 82.32 48.93
C GLY A 39 113.86 82.80 48.09
N VAL A 40 114.10 84.12 47.97
CA VAL A 40 115.34 84.67 47.39
C VAL A 40 116.09 85.48 48.44
N THR A 41 117.37 85.19 48.59
CA THR A 41 118.28 85.87 49.52
C THR A 41 119.38 86.61 48.75
N SER A 42 120.04 87.58 49.39
CA SER A 42 121.18 88.29 48.80
C SER A 42 122.36 88.41 49.77
N ASN A 43 123.54 88.69 49.23
CA ASN A 43 124.75 89.06 49.97
C ASN A 43 124.76 90.51 50.49
N GLN A 44 123.73 91.32 50.23
CA GLN A 44 123.64 92.71 50.71
C GLN A 44 122.94 92.79 52.07
N GLU A 45 123.56 93.42 53.07
CA GLU A 45 123.02 93.52 54.44
C GLU A 45 121.83 94.48 54.58
N ASN A 46 121.77 95.55 53.77
CA ASN A 46 120.68 96.53 53.81
C ASN A 46 120.03 96.71 52.44
N LEU A 47 118.97 95.94 52.21
CA LEU A 47 118.21 95.92 50.96
C LEU A 47 117.48 97.23 50.64
N ALA A 48 117.12 98.05 51.65
CA ALA A 48 116.39 99.30 51.42
C ALA A 48 117.28 100.46 50.93
N LYS A 49 118.60 100.32 51.07
CA LYS A 49 119.60 101.33 50.67
C LYS A 49 120.87 100.65 50.15
N VAL A 50 120.75 99.85 49.09
CA VAL A 50 121.91 99.21 48.46
C VAL A 50 122.73 100.30 47.76
N ALA A 51 124.02 100.36 48.08
CA ALA A 51 124.90 101.36 47.48
C ALA A 51 125.01 101.17 45.96
N LYS A 52 125.01 102.28 45.22
CA LYS A 52 125.17 102.26 43.77
C LYS A 52 126.49 101.55 43.38
N ASP A 53 126.43 100.75 42.31
CA ASP A 53 127.50 99.92 41.76
C ASP A 53 127.99 98.74 42.64
N ALA A 54 127.33 98.46 43.77
CA ALA A 54 127.58 97.27 44.60
C ALA A 54 127.28 95.95 43.83
N ASN A 55 128.09 94.92 44.09
CA ASN A 55 127.93 93.60 43.45
C ASN A 55 126.98 92.70 44.23
N VAL A 56 125.73 92.69 43.79
CA VAL A 56 124.62 91.90 44.32
C VAL A 56 124.76 90.47 43.81
N VAL A 57 124.79 89.51 44.73
CA VAL A 57 124.60 88.09 44.44
C VAL A 57 123.25 87.68 45.03
N LEU A 58 122.41 87.02 44.24
CA LEU A 58 121.14 86.43 44.65
C LEU A 58 121.27 84.91 44.77
N THR A 59 120.53 84.30 45.70
CA THR A 59 120.38 82.84 45.81
C THR A 59 118.91 82.49 45.98
N VAL A 60 118.40 81.61 45.12
CA VAL A 60 117.01 81.12 45.11
C VAL A 60 116.94 79.77 45.82
N THR A 61 116.02 79.65 46.78
CA THR A 61 115.68 78.38 47.45
C THR A 61 114.39 77.84 46.83
N ILE A 62 114.46 76.65 46.22
CA ILE A 62 113.31 75.99 45.59
C ILE A 62 112.54 75.18 46.64
N PRO A 63 111.22 75.35 46.81
CA PRO A 63 110.40 74.51 47.68
C PRO A 63 110.32 73.06 47.21
N GLU A 64 110.18 72.12 48.14
CA GLU A 64 110.00 70.70 47.84
C GLU A 64 108.74 70.44 46.98
N GLY A 65 108.83 69.48 46.06
CA GLY A 65 107.77 69.14 45.11
C GLY A 65 107.61 70.09 43.91
N LYS A 66 108.30 71.24 43.91
CA LYS A 66 108.16 72.29 42.89
C LYS A 66 109.45 72.52 42.09
N GLU A 67 109.31 73.11 40.91
CA GLU A 67 110.41 73.72 40.16
C GLU A 67 110.21 75.24 40.02
N ILE A 68 111.29 76.00 39.78
CA ILE A 68 111.18 77.43 39.42
C ILE A 68 110.41 77.52 38.11
N GLU A 69 109.34 78.30 38.07
CA GLU A 69 108.59 78.61 36.86
C GLU A 69 109.23 79.82 36.16
N SER A 70 109.35 80.94 36.87
CA SER A 70 109.94 82.22 36.44
C SER A 70 110.87 82.77 37.52
N PHE A 71 111.95 83.45 37.13
CA PHE A 71 112.82 84.20 38.04
C PHE A 71 113.28 85.48 37.36
N LYS A 72 112.77 86.63 37.79
CA LYS A 72 112.99 87.93 37.13
C LYS A 72 113.80 88.87 38.00
N VAL A 73 114.64 89.68 37.36
CA VAL A 73 115.35 90.79 37.99
C VAL A 73 115.00 92.06 37.22
N ASP A 74 114.37 92.99 37.91
CA ASP A 74 113.77 94.21 37.37
C ASP A 74 112.85 93.95 36.16
N GLY A 75 111.90 93.01 36.33
CA GLY A 75 110.94 92.60 35.31
C GLY A 75 111.51 91.78 34.14
N VAL A 76 112.83 91.76 33.94
CA VAL A 76 113.52 90.95 32.91
C VAL A 76 113.62 89.50 33.38
N GLU A 77 113.19 88.55 32.54
CA GLU A 77 113.32 87.11 32.83
C GLU A 77 114.80 86.68 32.85
N LYS A 78 115.18 86.01 33.94
CA LYS A 78 116.57 85.66 34.27
C LYS A 78 116.74 84.22 34.77
N LYS A 79 115.67 83.41 34.79
CA LYS A 79 115.74 81.97 35.12
C LYS A 79 116.83 81.22 34.33
N GLY A 80 117.01 81.53 33.05
CA GLY A 80 118.05 80.91 32.20
C GLY A 80 119.49 81.29 32.55
N GLU A 81 119.69 82.32 33.37
CA GLU A 81 121.02 82.77 33.85
C GLU A 81 121.31 82.29 35.29
N LEU A 82 120.39 81.54 35.91
CA LEU A 82 120.60 80.93 37.23
C LEU A 82 121.56 79.74 37.15
N VAL A 83 122.82 79.94 37.54
CA VAL A 83 123.78 78.84 37.71
C VAL A 83 123.74 78.39 39.18
N ASN A 84 123.42 77.12 39.42
CA ASN A 84 123.23 76.55 40.77
C ASN A 84 122.29 77.39 41.65
N ASN A 85 121.18 77.85 41.06
CA ASN A 85 120.17 78.73 41.66
C ASN A 85 120.71 80.09 42.14
N LYS A 86 121.80 80.61 41.54
CA LYS A 86 122.36 81.94 41.84
C LYS A 86 122.53 82.82 40.60
N LEU A 87 122.45 84.13 40.81
CA LEU A 87 122.69 85.16 39.80
C LEU A 87 123.47 86.33 40.42
N SER A 88 124.35 86.99 39.66
CA SER A 88 125.14 88.14 40.15
C SER A 88 125.05 89.34 39.21
N PHE A 89 124.91 90.56 39.75
CA PHE A 89 124.84 91.82 38.98
C PHE A 89 125.27 93.04 39.80
N LYS A 90 125.45 94.20 39.15
CA LYS A 90 125.74 95.49 39.79
C LYS A 90 124.47 96.31 40.02
N MET A 91 124.32 96.89 41.21
CA MET A 91 123.18 97.74 41.59
C MET A 91 123.30 99.15 41.00
N THR A 92 122.89 99.36 39.74
CA THR A 92 123.00 100.66 39.06
C THR A 92 121.75 101.54 39.15
N LYS A 93 120.62 100.95 39.53
CA LYS A 93 119.30 101.55 39.73
C LYS A 93 118.51 100.78 40.80
N ASP A 94 117.28 101.21 41.05
CA ASP A 94 116.28 100.42 41.75
C ASP A 94 116.03 99.07 41.04
N ILE A 95 115.87 97.99 41.80
CA ILE A 95 115.71 96.64 41.23
C ILE A 95 114.71 95.84 42.08
N VAL A 96 113.63 95.39 41.44
CA VAL A 96 112.66 94.45 42.03
C VAL A 96 112.89 93.05 41.46
N VAL A 97 113.09 92.07 42.35
CA VAL A 97 113.23 90.66 41.99
C VAL A 97 111.87 89.96 42.19
N THR A 98 111.53 89.00 41.34
CA THR A 98 110.36 88.13 41.53
C THR A 98 110.69 86.68 41.18
N VAL A 99 110.07 85.73 41.88
CA VAL A 99 110.19 84.29 41.60
C VAL A 99 108.81 83.64 41.70
N SER A 100 108.51 82.69 40.83
CA SER A 100 107.36 81.80 40.94
C SER A 100 107.78 80.33 40.82
N PHE A 101 106.96 79.42 41.33
CA PHE A 101 107.23 77.98 41.38
C PHE A 101 105.98 77.19 41.01
N LYS A 102 106.14 76.06 40.31
CA LYS A 102 105.04 75.17 39.89
C LYS A 102 105.32 73.69 40.21
N GLU A 103 104.27 72.87 40.31
CA GLU A 103 104.36 71.46 40.73
C GLU A 103 104.97 70.51 39.68
N LEU A 104 105.44 69.35 40.13
CA LEU A 104 105.85 68.18 39.32
C LEU A 104 104.74 67.10 39.23
N ILE A 105 104.73 66.27 38.17
CA ILE A 105 103.65 65.29 37.89
C ILE A 105 104.24 63.89 37.53
N VAL A 106 103.54 62.81 37.93
CA VAL A 106 103.90 61.38 37.69
C VAL A 106 102.64 60.59 37.27
N VAL A 107 102.79 59.50 36.47
CA VAL A 107 101.69 58.77 35.79
C VAL A 107 101.71 57.25 36.09
N LYS A 108 100.55 56.58 36.07
CA LYS A 108 100.34 55.14 36.36
C LYS A 108 100.09 54.27 35.11
N LYS A 109 100.23 52.93 35.27
CA LYS A 109 100.13 51.90 34.21
C LYS A 109 99.51 50.58 34.73
N TYR A 110 98.98 49.75 33.83
CA TYR A 110 98.32 48.45 34.07
C TYR A 110 98.62 47.41 32.97
N LYS A 111 98.34 46.13 33.26
CA LYS A 111 98.51 45.00 32.34
C LYS A 111 97.19 44.48 31.74
N LEU A 112 97.18 44.27 30.43
CA LEU A 112 96.15 43.58 29.67
C LEU A 112 96.65 42.18 29.25
N THR A 113 95.82 41.14 29.43
CA THR A 113 96.13 39.76 29.01
C THR A 113 95.05 39.27 28.07
N LEU A 114 95.43 38.86 26.85
CA LEU A 114 94.52 38.44 25.78
C LEU A 114 94.69 36.94 25.44
N PRO A 115 93.61 36.25 25.06
CA PRO A 115 93.66 34.87 24.57
C PRO A 115 94.01 34.82 23.08
N ALA A 116 94.35 33.63 22.58
CA ALA A 116 94.50 33.41 21.14
C ALA A 116 93.19 33.75 20.39
N GLY A 117 93.31 34.40 19.24
CA GLY A 117 92.15 34.88 18.47
C GLY A 117 91.61 36.25 18.91
N VAL A 118 92.17 36.90 19.93
CA VAL A 118 91.80 38.27 20.31
C VAL A 118 93.04 39.18 20.21
N THR A 119 92.88 40.31 19.52
CA THR A 119 93.91 41.35 19.42
C THR A 119 93.45 42.64 20.09
N ALA A 120 94.38 43.57 20.32
CA ALA A 120 94.10 44.93 20.74
C ALA A 120 94.84 45.93 19.83
N ASP A 121 94.38 47.18 19.82
CA ASP A 121 95.04 48.33 19.17
C ASP A 121 96.28 48.86 19.94
N PHE A 122 96.64 48.22 21.06
CA PHE A 122 97.73 48.65 21.94
C PHE A 122 98.99 47.78 21.80
N THR A 123 100.16 48.41 21.61
CA THR A 123 101.42 47.70 21.26
C THR A 123 102.16 47.09 22.45
N ASN A 124 102.08 47.68 23.65
CA ASN A 124 102.65 47.10 24.88
C ASN A 124 101.55 46.81 25.89
N LEU A 125 101.04 45.58 25.85
CA LEU A 125 99.98 45.10 26.74
C LEU A 125 100.42 44.95 28.21
N ALA A 126 101.71 45.02 28.53
CA ALA A 126 102.19 44.97 29.91
C ALA A 126 102.19 46.34 30.62
N GLU A 127 102.06 47.44 29.87
CA GLU A 127 102.23 48.81 30.38
C GLU A 127 101.21 49.80 29.76
N VAL A 128 99.94 49.40 29.70
CA VAL A 128 98.85 50.28 29.26
C VAL A 128 98.67 51.41 30.29
N PRO A 129 98.72 52.71 29.91
CA PRO A 129 98.54 53.80 30.88
C PRO A 129 97.13 53.81 31.50
N ASP A 130 97.04 54.36 32.72
CA ASP A 130 95.79 54.54 33.45
C ASP A 130 94.76 55.37 32.66
N ASN A 131 93.49 54.96 32.71
CA ASN A 131 92.33 55.63 32.13
C ASN A 131 92.36 55.78 30.59
N VAL A 132 93.15 54.95 29.90
CA VAL A 132 93.21 54.85 28.43
C VAL A 132 92.20 53.83 27.90
N ASP A 133 91.57 54.15 26.77
CA ASP A 133 90.71 53.26 26.00
C ASP A 133 91.53 52.35 25.08
N VAL A 134 91.16 51.08 25.01
CA VAL A 134 91.78 50.02 24.20
C VAL A 134 90.70 49.27 23.44
N THR A 135 90.82 49.21 22.11
CA THR A 135 89.90 48.47 21.24
C THR A 135 90.35 47.02 21.10
N LEU A 136 89.56 46.09 21.62
CA LEU A 136 89.72 44.66 21.36
C LEU A 136 89.04 44.27 20.04
N THR A 137 89.59 43.28 19.34
CA THR A 137 88.98 42.65 18.15
C THR A 137 89.05 41.13 18.28
N VAL A 138 87.94 40.43 18.05
CA VAL A 138 87.85 38.95 18.10
C VAL A 138 87.82 38.37 16.68
N ALA A 139 88.82 37.57 16.33
CA ALA A 139 88.88 36.83 15.08
C ALA A 139 88.14 35.49 15.23
N VAL A 140 86.98 35.37 14.58
CA VAL A 140 86.16 34.15 14.62
C VAL A 140 86.69 33.11 13.61
N PRO A 141 86.99 31.86 14.03
CA PRO A 141 87.39 30.79 13.11
C PRO A 141 86.29 30.43 12.11
N ALA A 142 86.68 30.06 10.88
CA ALA A 142 85.74 29.58 9.88
C ALA A 142 84.98 28.32 10.37
N GLY A 143 83.68 28.25 10.06
CA GLY A 143 82.80 27.15 10.52
C GLY A 143 82.38 27.22 11.99
N LYS A 144 82.71 28.30 12.71
CA LYS A 144 82.34 28.50 14.12
C LYS A 144 81.66 29.85 14.38
N GLU A 145 81.05 29.99 15.56
CA GLU A 145 80.73 31.30 16.15
C GLU A 145 81.34 31.45 17.55
N ILE A 146 81.38 32.68 18.07
CA ILE A 146 81.76 32.98 19.45
C ILE A 146 80.71 32.34 20.37
N ASN A 147 81.09 31.37 21.20
CA ASN A 147 80.20 30.81 22.22
C ASN A 147 80.06 31.78 23.38
N SER A 148 81.20 32.18 23.98
CA SER A 148 81.28 33.13 25.08
C SER A 148 82.54 34.01 24.94
N PHE A 149 82.49 35.24 25.43
CA PHE A 149 83.59 36.19 25.35
C PHE A 149 83.59 37.09 26.60
N LYS A 150 84.60 36.90 27.46
CA LYS A 150 84.62 37.49 28.81
C LYS A 150 85.77 38.46 29.00
N ILE A 151 85.53 39.55 29.72
CA ILE A 151 86.53 40.56 30.09
C ILE A 151 86.50 40.72 31.62
N ALA A 152 87.65 40.61 32.26
CA ALA A 152 87.79 40.55 33.72
C ALA A 152 86.86 39.49 34.39
N GLY A 153 86.56 38.40 33.66
CA GLY A 153 85.66 37.32 34.09
C GLY A 153 84.17 37.56 33.85
N GLN A 154 83.75 38.77 33.45
CA GLN A 154 82.34 39.06 33.12
C GLN A 154 82.05 38.78 31.64
N GLU A 155 80.88 38.22 31.33
CA GLU A 155 80.44 37.95 29.96
C GLU A 155 80.12 39.24 29.19
N ARG A 156 80.69 39.40 28.00
CA ARG A 156 80.62 40.59 27.14
C ARG A 156 80.43 40.24 25.65
N LYS A 157 80.09 38.99 25.26
CA LYS A 157 79.78 38.61 23.85
C LYS A 157 78.80 39.59 23.17
N ASN A 158 77.79 40.07 23.90
CA ASN A 158 76.75 40.95 23.37
C ASN A 158 77.16 42.44 23.29
N ASP A 159 78.32 42.81 23.85
CA ASP A 159 78.89 44.15 23.78
C ASP A 159 79.86 44.31 22.59
N LEU A 160 80.06 43.23 21.81
CA LEU A 160 80.81 43.25 20.56
C LEU A 160 79.99 43.91 19.44
N ASP A 161 80.63 44.77 18.66
CA ASP A 161 80.03 45.37 17.47
C ASP A 161 79.90 44.36 16.31
N ALA A 162 79.31 44.81 15.20
CA ALA A 162 79.14 43.99 13.99
C ALA A 162 80.47 43.51 13.33
N ASN A 163 81.61 44.03 13.78
CA ASN A 163 82.96 43.63 13.35
C ASN A 163 83.67 42.76 14.40
N ASN A 164 82.95 42.31 15.45
CA ASN A 164 83.47 41.61 16.63
C ASN A 164 84.49 42.44 17.44
N LYS A 165 84.22 43.73 17.65
CA LYS A 165 85.08 44.66 18.41
C LYS A 165 84.39 45.24 19.64
N ILE A 166 85.18 45.58 20.66
CA ILE A 166 84.71 46.30 21.85
C ILE A 166 85.82 47.23 22.35
N VAL A 167 85.44 48.45 22.77
CA VAL A 167 86.36 49.37 23.45
C VAL A 167 86.24 49.19 24.96
N ILE A 168 87.37 49.00 25.64
CA ILE A 168 87.44 48.92 27.10
C ILE A 168 88.44 49.94 27.66
N ARG A 169 88.13 50.51 28.83
CA ARG A 169 89.04 51.42 29.54
C ARG A 169 89.77 50.69 30.66
N LEU A 170 91.10 50.78 30.69
CA LEU A 170 91.89 50.13 31.75
C LEU A 170 92.09 51.04 32.96
N THR A 171 91.60 50.56 34.11
CA THR A 171 91.79 51.15 35.45
C THR A 171 92.32 50.12 36.46
N LYS A 172 92.63 48.91 35.98
CA LYS A 172 93.24 47.78 36.70
C LYS A 172 93.72 46.73 35.70
N ASP A 173 94.57 45.83 36.17
CA ASP A 173 94.97 44.64 35.41
C ASP A 173 93.75 43.82 34.98
N THR A 174 93.72 43.40 33.72
CA THR A 174 92.54 42.82 33.06
C THR A 174 92.92 41.63 32.19
N THR A 175 92.17 40.54 32.31
CA THR A 175 92.29 39.32 31.48
C THR A 175 91.04 39.13 30.65
N VAL A 176 91.21 38.70 29.40
CA VAL A 176 90.14 38.37 28.45
C VAL A 176 90.14 36.86 28.19
N THR A 177 88.98 36.26 27.91
CA THR A 177 88.84 34.87 27.46
C THR A 177 87.79 34.75 26.36
N VAL A 178 87.98 33.83 25.42
CA VAL A 178 87.02 33.57 24.32
C VAL A 178 86.86 32.06 24.09
N GLU A 179 85.65 31.64 23.74
CA GLU A 179 85.28 30.27 23.41
C GLU A 179 84.53 30.25 22.07
N PHE A 180 84.64 29.16 21.29
CA PHE A 180 84.00 29.03 19.98
C PHE A 180 83.32 27.68 19.78
N VAL A 181 82.08 27.68 19.28
CA VAL A 181 81.23 26.50 19.03
C VAL A 181 81.08 26.26 17.52
N ALA A 182 80.99 25.00 17.08
CA ALA A 182 80.90 24.63 15.67
C ALA A 182 79.46 24.58 15.13
N TYR A 183 79.34 24.55 13.80
CA TYR A 183 78.10 24.24 13.11
C TYR A 183 78.14 22.85 12.46
N HIS A 184 76.97 22.22 12.38
CA HIS A 184 76.70 20.96 11.68
C HIS A 184 75.56 21.10 10.67
N ALA A 185 75.56 20.20 9.68
CA ALA A 185 74.53 20.08 8.66
C ALA A 185 73.60 18.89 8.93
N LEU A 186 72.30 19.12 8.72
CA LEU A 186 71.25 18.13 8.76
C LEU A 186 70.66 17.99 7.35
N THR A 187 70.82 16.80 6.77
CA THR A 187 70.30 16.45 5.44
C THR A 187 68.96 15.75 5.61
N LEU A 188 67.89 16.35 5.07
CA LEU A 188 66.52 15.85 5.16
C LEU A 188 66.02 15.37 3.79
N PRO A 189 65.29 14.25 3.72
CA PRO A 189 64.59 13.82 2.53
C PRO A 189 63.25 14.57 2.41
N GLU A 190 62.62 14.47 1.23
CA GLU A 190 61.26 14.98 1.03
C GLU A 190 60.26 14.32 2.02
N GLY A 191 59.31 15.11 2.51
CA GLY A 191 58.38 14.68 3.56
C GLY A 191 58.91 14.78 5.00
N VAL A 192 60.18 15.15 5.22
CA VAL A 192 60.71 15.46 6.56
C VAL A 192 60.99 16.96 6.70
N THR A 193 60.54 17.53 7.80
CA THR A 193 60.84 18.91 8.21
C THR A 193 61.54 18.94 9.57
N ALA A 194 62.22 20.04 9.88
CA ALA A 194 62.89 20.24 11.16
C ALA A 194 62.58 21.65 11.71
N ASP A 195 62.61 21.81 13.03
CA ASP A 195 62.32 23.07 13.75
C ASP A 195 63.49 24.08 13.75
N VAL A 196 64.23 24.15 12.64
CA VAL A 196 65.39 25.02 12.43
C VAL A 196 65.25 25.86 11.16
N SER A 197 65.55 27.16 11.25
CA SER A 197 65.47 28.09 10.13
C SER A 197 66.55 27.89 9.06
N ASN A 198 67.64 27.18 9.39
CA ASN A 198 68.66 26.75 8.43
C ASN A 198 69.23 25.39 8.86
N PRO A 199 68.81 24.27 8.25
CA PRO A 199 69.29 22.94 8.62
C PRO A 199 70.76 22.69 8.22
N GLN A 200 71.36 23.54 7.38
CA GLN A 200 72.77 23.42 6.98
C GLN A 200 73.72 24.19 7.90
N ARG A 201 73.22 24.80 8.99
CA ARG A 201 74.01 25.58 9.94
C ARG A 201 73.41 25.53 11.35
N ILE A 202 73.37 24.34 11.94
CA ILE A 202 72.85 24.10 13.30
C ILE A 202 74.02 24.05 14.29
N LEU A 203 73.88 24.63 15.48
CA LEU A 203 74.94 24.63 16.49
C LEU A 203 75.18 23.24 17.10
N GLU A 204 76.45 22.92 17.34
CA GLU A 204 76.87 21.75 18.11
C GLU A 204 76.20 21.71 19.49
N GLY A 205 75.64 20.56 19.85
CA GLY A 205 74.88 20.33 21.09
C GLY A 205 73.41 20.77 21.05
N LYS A 206 72.93 21.42 19.98
CA LYS A 206 71.51 21.78 19.87
C LYS A 206 70.62 20.56 19.56
N GLU A 207 69.49 20.46 20.25
CA GLU A 207 68.39 19.54 19.89
C GLU A 207 67.52 20.08 18.76
N VAL A 208 67.03 19.17 17.92
CA VAL A 208 66.23 19.44 16.72
C VAL A 208 65.09 18.44 16.65
N VAL A 209 63.87 18.91 16.42
CA VAL A 209 62.66 18.08 16.28
C VAL A 209 62.37 17.86 14.81
N LEU A 210 62.57 16.63 14.35
CA LEU A 210 62.11 16.15 13.04
C LEU A 210 60.59 15.94 13.09
N THR A 211 59.88 16.34 12.02
CA THR A 211 58.46 16.04 11.82
C THR A 211 58.25 15.42 10.43
N VAL A 212 57.62 14.25 10.40
CA VAL A 212 57.35 13.45 9.18
C VAL A 212 55.93 13.69 8.69
N ALA A 213 55.77 14.03 7.41
CA ALA A 213 54.50 14.27 6.74
C ALA A 213 54.07 13.04 5.92
N VAL A 214 53.34 12.12 6.56
CA VAL A 214 52.88 10.87 5.91
C VAL A 214 51.78 11.18 4.88
N PRO A 215 51.92 10.75 3.61
CA PRO A 215 50.87 10.90 2.60
C PRO A 215 49.60 10.09 2.90
N ALA A 216 48.46 10.51 2.36
CA ALA A 216 47.22 9.72 2.44
C ALA A 216 47.38 8.37 1.71
N GLY A 217 46.75 7.31 2.24
CA GLY A 217 46.84 5.94 1.70
C GLY A 217 48.23 5.30 1.83
N HIS A 218 49.12 5.86 2.66
CA HIS A 218 50.47 5.35 2.87
C HIS A 218 50.79 5.23 4.36
N GLU A 219 51.64 4.27 4.71
CA GLU A 219 52.37 4.27 5.99
C GLU A 219 53.89 4.39 5.77
N ILE A 220 54.61 4.75 6.82
CA ILE A 220 56.08 4.81 6.81
C ILE A 220 56.61 3.38 6.68
N ALA A 221 57.32 3.05 5.60
CA ALA A 221 57.95 1.75 5.47
C ALA A 221 59.24 1.66 6.29
N SER A 222 60.11 2.67 6.19
CA SER A 222 61.37 2.79 6.92
C SER A 222 61.67 4.26 7.19
N PHE A 223 62.19 4.59 8.37
CA PHE A 223 62.63 5.94 8.72
C PHE A 223 63.94 5.89 9.48
N LYS A 224 65.04 6.30 8.85
CA LYS A 224 66.39 6.14 9.39
C LYS A 224 67.04 7.47 9.71
N VAL A 225 67.90 7.44 10.72
CA VAL A 225 68.82 8.53 11.05
C VAL A 225 70.23 7.94 11.07
N ASP A 226 71.12 8.45 10.22
CA ASP A 226 72.45 7.90 9.94
C ASP A 226 72.44 6.40 9.58
N GLY A 227 71.47 5.98 8.78
CA GLY A 227 71.26 4.58 8.37
C GLY A 227 70.67 3.67 9.45
N VAL A 228 70.54 4.13 10.71
CA VAL A 228 69.92 3.38 11.81
C VAL A 228 68.41 3.56 11.77
N GLU A 229 67.66 2.45 11.76
CA GLU A 229 66.18 2.46 11.76
C GLU A 229 65.59 3.10 13.03
N LYS A 230 64.57 3.94 12.84
CA LYS A 230 63.89 4.76 13.86
C LYS A 230 62.37 4.85 13.68
N LYS A 231 61.71 4.15 12.74
CA LYS A 231 60.22 4.10 12.61
C LYS A 231 59.54 3.92 13.97
N ALA A 232 60.00 2.96 14.78
CA ALA A 232 59.45 2.65 16.10
C ALA A 232 59.76 3.70 17.21
N ALA A 233 60.60 4.69 16.94
CA ALA A 233 60.92 5.80 17.85
C ALA A 233 60.16 7.10 17.51
N LEU A 234 59.36 7.11 16.44
CA LEU A 234 58.49 8.24 16.11
C LEU A 234 57.30 8.29 17.08
N VAL A 235 57.10 9.43 17.72
CA VAL A 235 55.92 9.72 18.54
C VAL A 235 55.14 10.85 17.88
N ASN A 236 53.87 10.59 17.51
CA ASN A 236 53.03 11.53 16.76
C ASN A 236 53.74 12.07 15.49
N ASN A 237 54.39 11.17 14.74
CA ASN A 237 55.21 11.45 13.56
C ASN A 237 56.40 12.40 13.81
N LYS A 238 56.93 12.46 15.04
CA LYS A 238 58.10 13.28 15.40
C LYS A 238 59.20 12.49 16.09
N LEU A 239 60.45 12.94 15.89
CA LEU A 239 61.64 12.43 16.57
C LEU A 239 62.56 13.61 16.92
N THR A 240 63.00 13.70 18.18
CA THR A 240 64.05 14.64 18.59
C THR A 240 65.43 14.00 18.39
N ILE A 241 66.36 14.77 17.83
CA ILE A 241 67.78 14.39 17.66
C ILE A 241 68.69 15.50 18.20
N SER A 242 69.91 15.15 18.61
CA SER A 242 70.92 16.12 19.09
C SER A 242 72.06 16.26 18.08
N MET A 243 72.36 17.48 17.64
CA MET A 243 73.38 17.74 16.62
C MET A 243 74.79 17.75 17.23
N THR A 244 75.49 16.61 17.19
CA THR A 244 76.90 16.46 17.64
C THR A 244 77.88 16.15 16.50
N LYS A 245 77.34 16.09 15.27
CA LYS A 245 78.01 15.86 14.00
C LYS A 245 77.01 16.18 12.88
N ASP A 246 77.44 16.08 11.63
CA ASP A 246 76.51 16.09 10.50
C ASP A 246 75.65 14.81 10.50
N ILE A 247 74.36 14.95 10.15
CA ILE A 247 73.36 13.87 10.22
C ILE A 247 72.60 13.76 8.90
N VAL A 248 72.37 12.54 8.44
CA VAL A 248 71.54 12.22 7.27
C VAL A 248 70.28 11.48 7.70
N VAL A 249 69.12 11.93 7.23
CA VAL A 249 67.84 11.25 7.42
C VAL A 249 67.42 10.54 6.13
N GLU A 250 66.87 9.34 6.24
CA GLU A 250 66.29 8.59 5.11
C GLU A 250 64.85 8.21 5.44
N LEU A 251 63.96 8.21 4.44
CA LEU A 251 62.54 7.91 4.62
C LEU A 251 61.99 7.21 3.38
N SER A 252 61.17 6.18 3.59
CA SER A 252 60.36 5.55 2.55
C SER A 252 58.95 5.24 3.05
N TYR A 253 58.01 5.11 2.12
CA TYR A 253 56.61 4.80 2.37
C TYR A 253 56.20 3.51 1.66
N VAL A 254 55.13 2.88 2.15
CA VAL A 254 54.40 1.81 1.46
C VAL A 254 52.93 2.18 1.40
N ALA A 255 52.30 1.97 0.24
CA ALA A 255 50.87 2.20 0.06
C ALA A 255 50.05 1.08 0.71
N PHE A 256 48.87 1.43 1.22
CA PHE A 256 47.88 0.46 1.69
C PHE A 256 46.52 0.71 1.03
N PHE A 257 45.72 -0.35 0.93
CA PHE A 257 44.47 -0.38 0.21
C PHE A 257 43.39 -1.16 0.96
N GLY A 258 42.13 -0.85 0.67
CA GLY A 258 40.97 -1.59 1.18
C GLY A 258 40.49 -2.69 0.22
N MET A 259 39.79 -3.68 0.77
CA MET A 259 39.12 -4.75 0.02
C MET A 259 37.66 -4.84 0.44
N THR A 260 36.74 -4.70 -0.50
CA THR A 260 35.29 -4.88 -0.27
C THR A 260 34.89 -6.28 -0.70
N LEU A 261 34.36 -7.07 0.24
CA LEU A 261 33.83 -8.40 0.01
C LEU A 261 32.29 -8.41 0.13
N PRO A 262 31.57 -9.14 -0.75
CA PRO A 262 30.15 -9.39 -0.61
C PRO A 262 29.89 -10.53 0.39
N GLU A 263 28.62 -10.69 0.79
CA GLU A 263 28.18 -11.83 1.59
C GLU A 263 28.48 -13.17 0.86
N GLY A 264 28.81 -14.21 1.63
CA GLY A 264 29.27 -15.50 1.09
C GLY A 264 30.75 -15.53 0.66
N VAL A 265 31.48 -14.41 0.67
CA VAL A 265 32.93 -14.40 0.39
C VAL A 265 33.73 -14.07 1.66
N THR A 266 34.80 -14.83 1.87
CA THR A 266 35.76 -14.61 2.97
C THR A 266 37.18 -14.46 2.42
N ALA A 267 38.07 -13.85 3.20
CA ALA A 267 39.48 -13.72 2.88
C ALA A 267 40.36 -14.23 4.03
N ASN A 268 41.59 -14.63 3.71
CA ASN A 268 42.59 -15.07 4.69
C ASN A 268 43.25 -13.93 5.51
N VAL A 269 42.83 -12.68 5.32
CA VAL A 269 43.31 -11.49 6.06
C VAL A 269 42.21 -10.90 6.94
N THR A 270 42.58 -10.42 8.14
CA THR A 270 41.61 -9.99 9.17
C THR A 270 41.25 -8.51 9.15
N ASP A 271 42.10 -7.64 8.56
CA ASP A 271 41.80 -6.22 8.36
C ASP A 271 41.65 -5.97 6.86
N LEU A 272 40.41 -5.79 6.42
CA LEU A 272 40.06 -5.50 5.03
C LEU A 272 40.17 -4.00 4.69
N THR A 273 40.50 -3.14 5.66
CA THR A 273 40.63 -1.68 5.45
C THR A 273 42.08 -1.22 5.29
N HIS A 274 43.06 -2.02 5.75
CA HIS A 274 44.49 -1.69 5.74
C HIS A 274 45.35 -2.85 5.24
N ILE A 275 45.26 -3.18 3.95
CA ILE A 275 46.10 -4.21 3.31
C ILE A 275 47.28 -3.56 2.58
N LEU A 276 48.51 -3.98 2.89
CA LEU A 276 49.72 -3.41 2.27
C LEU A 276 49.84 -3.79 0.79
N SER A 277 50.32 -2.86 -0.04
CA SER A 277 50.56 -3.12 -1.47
C SER A 277 51.53 -4.28 -1.69
N GLY A 278 51.19 -5.18 -2.60
CA GLY A 278 51.93 -6.41 -2.90
C GLY A 278 51.52 -7.62 -2.06
N THR A 279 50.57 -7.48 -1.12
CA THR A 279 50.06 -8.62 -0.35
C THR A 279 49.23 -9.56 -1.23
N GLU A 280 49.49 -10.86 -1.15
CA GLU A 280 48.65 -11.91 -1.73
C GLU A 280 47.55 -12.32 -0.74
N VAL A 281 46.29 -12.26 -1.18
CA VAL A 281 45.10 -12.57 -0.38
C VAL A 281 44.37 -13.74 -1.02
N GLU A 282 44.09 -14.79 -0.25
CA GLU A 282 43.25 -15.91 -0.68
C GLU A 282 41.79 -15.58 -0.37
N LEU A 283 40.96 -15.53 -1.41
CA LEU A 283 39.50 -15.44 -1.33
C LEU A 283 38.91 -16.86 -1.31
N THR A 284 37.91 -17.10 -0.48
CA THR A 284 37.11 -18.35 -0.46
C THR A 284 35.62 -18.01 -0.56
N VAL A 285 34.93 -18.64 -1.52
CA VAL A 285 33.49 -18.47 -1.78
C VAL A 285 32.70 -19.63 -1.16
N ALA A 286 31.76 -19.30 -0.28
CA ALA A 286 30.75 -20.24 0.21
C ALA A 286 29.54 -20.20 -0.73
N VAL A 287 29.40 -21.24 -1.58
CA VAL A 287 28.21 -21.41 -2.41
C VAL A 287 27.07 -21.93 -1.53
N PRO A 288 25.88 -21.29 -1.50
CA PRO A 288 24.74 -21.77 -0.74
C PRO A 288 24.22 -23.12 -1.26
N GLU A 289 23.51 -23.85 -0.39
CA GLU A 289 22.85 -25.11 -0.77
C GLU A 289 21.79 -24.86 -1.87
N HIS A 290 21.69 -25.78 -2.83
CA HIS A 290 20.85 -25.65 -4.04
C HIS A 290 21.09 -24.39 -4.89
N HIS A 291 22.29 -23.81 -4.88
CA HIS A 291 22.66 -22.66 -5.72
C HIS A 291 23.89 -22.94 -6.60
N GLU A 292 23.98 -22.24 -7.72
CA GLU A 292 25.15 -22.18 -8.59
C GLU A 292 25.75 -20.76 -8.59
N LEU A 293 27.09 -20.69 -8.52
CA LEU A 293 27.83 -19.44 -8.69
C LEU A 293 27.94 -19.13 -10.20
N THR A 294 27.24 -18.11 -10.66
CA THR A 294 27.17 -17.73 -12.10
C THR A 294 27.95 -16.47 -12.45
N VAL A 295 28.32 -15.67 -11.45
CA VAL A 295 29.23 -14.53 -11.60
C VAL A 295 30.20 -14.51 -10.42
N PHE A 296 31.49 -14.37 -10.73
CA PHE A 296 32.52 -14.07 -9.74
C PHE A 296 33.52 -13.09 -10.36
N LYS A 297 33.47 -11.81 -9.97
CA LYS A 297 34.37 -10.76 -10.49
C LYS A 297 35.29 -10.21 -9.42
N VAL A 298 36.47 -9.79 -9.86
CA VAL A 298 37.41 -9.00 -9.07
C VAL A 298 37.70 -7.71 -9.86
N ASP A 299 37.38 -6.56 -9.27
CA ASP A 299 37.48 -5.23 -9.89
C ASP A 299 36.74 -5.09 -11.23
N GLY A 300 35.61 -5.77 -11.36
CA GLY A 300 34.79 -5.80 -12.58
C GLY A 300 35.28 -6.77 -13.66
N GLU A 301 36.48 -7.34 -13.53
CA GLU A 301 36.95 -8.43 -14.39
C GLU A 301 36.36 -9.77 -13.92
N ASP A 302 35.72 -10.52 -14.83
CA ASP A 302 35.27 -11.88 -14.55
C ASP A 302 36.47 -12.81 -14.27
N LYS A 303 36.36 -13.60 -13.20
CA LYS A 303 37.33 -14.59 -12.72
C LYS A 303 36.67 -15.94 -12.41
N LEU A 304 35.41 -16.17 -12.79
CA LEU A 304 34.67 -17.40 -12.45
C LEU A 304 35.44 -18.67 -12.87
N ALA A 305 35.93 -18.71 -14.11
CA ALA A 305 36.74 -19.82 -14.65
C ALA A 305 38.17 -19.90 -14.08
N SER A 306 38.56 -19.02 -13.16
CA SER A 306 39.85 -19.03 -12.45
C SER A 306 39.73 -19.54 -11.01
N LEU A 307 38.52 -19.81 -10.51
CA LEU A 307 38.32 -20.45 -9.20
C LEU A 307 38.78 -21.91 -9.25
N GLN A 308 39.49 -22.34 -8.20
CA GLN A 308 39.79 -23.75 -7.95
C GLN A 308 39.35 -24.08 -6.52
N ASP A 309 38.57 -25.14 -6.33
CA ASP A 309 37.95 -25.52 -5.04
C ASP A 309 37.24 -24.33 -4.33
N ASN A 310 36.53 -23.51 -5.11
CA ASN A 310 35.88 -22.25 -4.70
C ASN A 310 36.83 -21.17 -4.14
N LYS A 311 38.11 -21.19 -4.52
CA LYS A 311 39.13 -20.21 -4.09
C LYS A 311 39.83 -19.49 -5.24
N LEU A 312 40.28 -18.26 -4.97
CA LEU A 312 41.19 -17.49 -5.83
C LEU A 312 42.17 -16.65 -5.00
N THR A 313 43.45 -16.65 -5.37
CA THR A 313 44.45 -15.73 -4.82
C THR A 313 44.53 -14.45 -5.65
N VAL A 314 44.53 -13.28 -5.00
CA VAL A 314 44.63 -11.95 -5.63
C VAL A 314 45.75 -11.12 -5.00
N THR A 315 46.52 -10.37 -5.80
CA THR A 315 47.59 -9.48 -5.30
C THR A 315 47.09 -8.04 -5.17
N VAL A 316 47.04 -7.52 -3.95
CA VAL A 316 46.50 -6.18 -3.65
C VAL A 316 47.50 -5.10 -4.05
N ASN A 317 47.22 -4.35 -5.12
CA ASN A 317 48.02 -3.21 -5.60
C ASN A 317 47.17 -1.94 -5.89
N LYS A 318 45.90 -2.00 -5.49
CA LYS A 318 44.86 -0.97 -5.55
C LYS A 318 43.77 -1.39 -4.55
N ASN A 319 42.78 -0.52 -4.30
CA ASN A 319 41.55 -0.98 -3.64
C ASN A 319 40.90 -2.06 -4.51
N ILE A 320 40.46 -3.16 -3.88
CA ILE A 320 39.80 -4.28 -4.55
C ILE A 320 38.31 -4.32 -4.19
N ALA A 321 37.44 -4.52 -5.19
CA ALA A 321 36.04 -4.87 -5.01
C ALA A 321 35.75 -6.25 -5.60
N VAL A 322 35.08 -7.11 -4.83
CA VAL A 322 34.63 -8.43 -5.29
C VAL A 322 33.12 -8.39 -5.53
N GLU A 323 32.67 -8.97 -6.64
CA GLU A 323 31.25 -9.16 -6.96
C GLU A 323 30.97 -10.65 -7.10
N VAL A 324 29.89 -11.14 -6.48
CA VAL A 324 29.39 -12.50 -6.71
C VAL A 324 27.92 -12.49 -7.07
N THR A 325 27.48 -13.46 -7.85
CA THR A 325 26.05 -13.72 -8.08
C THR A 325 25.82 -15.22 -8.07
N PHE A 326 24.85 -15.62 -7.25
CA PHE A 326 24.34 -16.98 -7.20
C PHE A 326 22.98 -17.02 -7.91
N VAL A 327 22.72 -18.12 -8.62
CA VAL A 327 21.40 -18.45 -9.18
C VAL A 327 20.91 -19.70 -8.45
N SER A 328 19.63 -19.69 -8.05
CA SER A 328 19.03 -20.87 -7.42
C SER A 328 18.77 -21.95 -8.46
N LEU A 329 19.04 -23.20 -8.09
CA LEU A 329 18.67 -24.39 -8.86
C LEU A 329 17.31 -24.96 -8.41
N ALA A 330 16.72 -24.41 -7.34
CA ALA A 330 15.39 -24.78 -6.89
C ALA A 330 14.36 -24.49 -8.00
N PRO A 331 13.40 -25.40 -8.23
CA PRO A 331 12.40 -25.22 -9.27
C PRO A 331 11.59 -23.93 -9.06
N GLN A 332 11.14 -23.32 -10.14
CA GLN A 332 10.31 -22.11 -10.14
C GLN A 332 8.99 -22.40 -10.85
N LEU A 333 7.91 -21.83 -10.31
CA LEU A 333 6.59 -21.79 -10.93
C LEU A 333 6.17 -20.34 -11.11
N THR A 334 5.59 -20.01 -12.27
CA THR A 334 4.93 -18.72 -12.52
C THR A 334 3.57 -19.00 -13.14
N GLY A 335 2.50 -18.78 -12.38
CA GLY A 335 1.13 -19.04 -12.85
C GLY A 335 0.74 -18.13 -14.01
N GLU A 336 0.22 -18.73 -15.07
CA GLU A 336 -0.49 -18.05 -16.15
C GLU A 336 -2.00 -18.15 -15.91
N LEU A 337 -2.49 -19.36 -15.65
CA LEU A 337 -3.84 -19.66 -15.16
C LEU A 337 -3.71 -20.22 -13.74
N TYR A 338 -4.08 -19.43 -12.75
CA TYR A 338 -3.91 -19.68 -11.31
C TYR A 338 -5.23 -19.52 -10.52
N ASP A 339 -6.36 -19.53 -11.23
CA ASP A 339 -7.68 -19.68 -10.64
C ASP A 339 -8.43 -20.74 -11.47
N TRP A 340 -9.29 -21.52 -10.82
CA TRP A 340 -10.10 -22.56 -11.46
C TRP A 340 -11.53 -22.56 -10.90
N MET A 341 -12.48 -23.08 -11.67
CA MET A 341 -13.90 -23.10 -11.31
C MET A 341 -14.48 -24.52 -11.45
N PRO A 342 -15.24 -25.03 -10.47
CA PRO A 342 -15.93 -26.32 -10.57
C PRO A 342 -16.75 -26.46 -11.87
N GLY A 343 -16.62 -27.61 -12.52
CA GLY A 343 -17.20 -27.89 -13.83
C GLY A 343 -16.41 -27.35 -15.03
N ALA A 344 -15.31 -26.61 -14.85
CA ALA A 344 -14.41 -26.17 -15.93
C ALA A 344 -13.40 -27.29 -16.29
N ILE A 345 -13.92 -28.38 -16.85
CA ILE A 345 -13.22 -29.65 -17.04
C ILE A 345 -12.28 -29.69 -18.26
N ALA A 346 -12.37 -28.75 -19.20
CA ALA A 346 -11.48 -28.76 -20.37
C ALA A 346 -10.03 -28.38 -20.04
N ASP A 347 -9.10 -28.95 -20.81
CA ASP A 347 -7.66 -28.71 -20.70
C ASP A 347 -7.30 -27.22 -20.84
N THR A 348 -8.08 -26.48 -21.66
CA THR A 348 -7.93 -25.03 -21.88
C THR A 348 -8.35 -24.14 -20.70
N THR A 349 -8.95 -24.72 -19.66
CA THR A 349 -9.35 -24.02 -18.43
C THR A 349 -8.74 -24.64 -17.16
N GLY A 350 -7.80 -25.57 -17.31
CA GLY A 350 -6.99 -26.09 -16.20
C GLY A 350 -6.00 -25.05 -15.64
N LEU A 351 -5.25 -25.43 -14.59
CA LEU A 351 -4.15 -24.60 -14.08
C LEU A 351 -2.98 -24.65 -15.06
N VAL A 352 -2.37 -23.51 -15.32
CA VAL A 352 -1.23 -23.37 -16.25
C VAL A 352 -0.15 -22.55 -15.59
N ALA A 353 1.08 -23.04 -15.63
CA ALA A 353 2.24 -22.31 -15.13
C ALA A 353 3.47 -22.50 -16.02
N THR A 354 4.26 -21.46 -16.19
CA THR A 354 5.64 -21.63 -16.64
C THR A 354 6.43 -22.33 -15.52
N PHE A 355 7.07 -23.45 -15.84
CA PHE A 355 7.83 -24.28 -14.92
C PHE A 355 9.30 -24.33 -15.35
N VAL A 356 10.20 -23.93 -14.46
CA VAL A 356 11.65 -23.89 -14.75
C VAL A 356 12.40 -24.65 -13.67
N ALA A 357 13.09 -25.74 -14.04
CA ALA A 357 13.87 -26.58 -13.14
C ALA A 357 15.33 -26.72 -13.61
N PRO A 358 16.21 -25.75 -13.30
CA PRO A 358 17.59 -25.75 -13.79
C PRO A 358 18.36 -27.00 -13.34
N LYS A 359 18.92 -27.74 -14.31
CA LYS A 359 19.70 -28.97 -14.07
C LYS A 359 18.94 -30.06 -13.30
N VAL A 360 17.64 -30.19 -13.57
CA VAL A 360 16.85 -31.40 -13.27
C VAL A 360 16.61 -32.12 -14.59
N GLU A 361 17.01 -33.39 -14.68
CA GLU A 361 16.58 -34.28 -15.77
C GLU A 361 15.19 -34.83 -15.41
N ILE A 362 14.25 -34.77 -16.35
CA ILE A 362 12.85 -35.19 -16.19
C ILE A 362 12.56 -36.19 -17.30
N ASP A 363 12.05 -37.36 -16.95
CA ASP A 363 11.67 -38.39 -17.92
C ASP A 363 10.36 -38.00 -18.63
N GLU A 364 10.43 -37.77 -19.94
CA GLU A 364 9.31 -37.31 -20.80
C GLU A 364 8.12 -38.29 -20.89
N ILE A 365 8.22 -39.49 -20.31
CA ILE A 365 7.18 -40.53 -20.36
C ILE A 365 6.56 -40.78 -18.98
N THR A 366 7.33 -40.56 -17.90
CA THR A 366 6.95 -40.95 -16.52
C THR A 366 7.02 -39.83 -15.49
N GLY A 367 7.54 -38.66 -15.85
CA GLY A 367 7.73 -37.52 -14.93
C GLY A 367 8.85 -37.73 -13.90
N ALA A 368 9.56 -38.88 -13.95
CA ALA A 368 10.61 -39.22 -13.01
C ALA A 368 11.71 -38.15 -13.02
N GLY A 369 11.95 -37.55 -11.85
CA GLY A 369 12.76 -36.33 -11.68
C GLY A 369 12.05 -35.29 -10.80
N MET A 370 10.71 -35.34 -10.76
CA MET A 370 9.87 -34.55 -9.84
C MET A 370 8.76 -35.37 -9.19
N THR A 371 8.06 -34.77 -8.23
CA THR A 371 6.68 -35.12 -7.85
C THR A 371 5.82 -33.85 -7.82
N VAL A 372 4.55 -33.98 -8.18
CA VAL A 372 3.57 -32.88 -8.25
C VAL A 372 2.37 -33.22 -7.37
N HIS A 373 1.90 -32.27 -6.57
CA HIS A 373 0.77 -32.45 -5.65
C HIS A 373 -0.16 -31.23 -5.65
N ILE A 374 -1.46 -31.46 -5.47
CA ILE A 374 -2.44 -30.44 -5.07
C ILE A 374 -2.81 -30.66 -3.61
N ASN A 375 -2.42 -29.73 -2.74
CA ASN A 375 -2.52 -29.80 -1.28
C ASN A 375 -1.84 -31.06 -0.69
N ALA A 376 -2.55 -32.20 -0.65
CA ALA A 376 -2.09 -33.51 -0.17
C ALA A 376 -2.43 -34.66 -1.13
N ILE A 377 -2.92 -34.34 -2.34
CA ILE A 377 -3.23 -35.28 -3.42
C ILE A 377 -2.02 -35.27 -4.38
N GLU A 378 -1.40 -36.42 -4.60
CA GLU A 378 -0.36 -36.60 -5.62
C GLU A 378 -0.99 -36.74 -7.01
N LEU A 379 -0.42 -36.11 -8.03
CA LEU A 379 -0.93 -36.12 -9.41
C LEU A 379 -0.12 -37.06 -10.31
N GLU A 380 -0.78 -37.77 -11.24
CA GLU A 380 -0.14 -38.66 -12.21
C GLU A 380 0.24 -37.94 -13.52
N PHE A 381 1.49 -38.09 -13.96
CA PHE A 381 2.01 -37.44 -15.16
C PHE A 381 1.39 -38.02 -16.44
N LEU A 382 1.05 -37.14 -17.40
CA LEU A 382 0.28 -37.43 -18.62
C LEU A 382 -1.15 -37.97 -18.37
N VAL A 383 -1.64 -37.91 -17.14
CA VAL A 383 -3.01 -38.30 -16.75
C VAL A 383 -3.75 -37.15 -16.08
N ASP A 384 -3.14 -36.51 -15.09
CA ASP A 384 -3.65 -35.34 -14.38
C ASP A 384 -2.98 -34.03 -14.84
N TYR A 385 -1.72 -34.10 -15.29
CA TYR A 385 -0.95 -32.95 -15.76
C TYR A 385 0.08 -33.33 -16.82
N ASP A 386 0.48 -32.37 -17.66
CA ASP A 386 1.61 -32.47 -18.59
C ASP A 386 2.61 -31.31 -18.46
N ILE A 387 3.73 -31.42 -19.19
CA ILE A 387 4.71 -30.35 -19.37
C ILE A 387 5.17 -30.34 -20.83
N VAL A 388 5.02 -29.21 -21.51
CA VAL A 388 5.39 -29.01 -22.93
C VAL A 388 6.05 -27.63 -23.10
N GLU A 389 7.26 -27.56 -23.65
CA GLU A 389 8.00 -26.31 -23.89
C GLU A 389 8.03 -25.36 -22.65
N ASP A 390 8.52 -25.89 -21.52
CA ASP A 390 8.57 -25.23 -20.19
C ASP A 390 7.21 -24.80 -19.60
N LYS A 391 6.09 -25.21 -20.21
CA LYS A 391 4.73 -24.94 -19.74
C LYS A 391 4.12 -26.18 -19.10
N LEU A 392 3.77 -26.09 -17.82
CA LEU A 392 3.03 -27.12 -17.08
C LEU A 392 1.53 -26.85 -17.16
N THR A 393 0.73 -27.86 -17.46
CA THR A 393 -0.74 -27.82 -17.48
C THR A 393 -1.29 -28.88 -16.53
N VAL A 394 -2.10 -28.50 -15.53
CA VAL A 394 -2.94 -29.45 -14.78
C VAL A 394 -4.33 -29.43 -15.39
N PHE A 395 -4.82 -30.57 -15.87
CA PHE A 395 -6.06 -30.62 -16.67
C PHE A 395 -7.30 -30.31 -15.81
N GLY A 396 -8.31 -29.66 -16.42
CA GLY A 396 -9.56 -29.30 -15.73
C GLY A 396 -10.26 -30.49 -15.08
N GLN A 397 -10.23 -31.66 -15.74
CA GLN A 397 -10.79 -32.90 -15.22
C GLN A 397 -10.08 -33.42 -13.95
N ALA A 398 -8.78 -33.17 -13.78
CA ALA A 398 -8.03 -33.55 -12.57
C ALA A 398 -8.41 -32.66 -11.37
N LEU A 399 -8.64 -31.38 -11.63
CA LEU A 399 -9.10 -30.40 -10.63
C LEU A 399 -10.53 -30.69 -10.17
N GLU A 400 -11.41 -31.11 -11.09
CA GLU A 400 -12.75 -31.63 -10.78
C GLU A 400 -12.67 -32.93 -9.95
N ASN A 401 -11.83 -33.88 -10.35
CA ASN A 401 -11.63 -35.15 -9.63
C ASN A 401 -11.07 -34.94 -8.21
N ALA A 402 -10.26 -33.89 -8.00
CA ALA A 402 -9.74 -33.51 -6.68
C ALA A 402 -10.83 -32.97 -5.72
N ASN A 403 -12.02 -32.60 -6.24
CA ASN A 403 -13.20 -32.17 -5.46
C ASN A 403 -12.83 -31.13 -4.37
N LEU A 404 -12.18 -30.06 -4.82
CA LEU A 404 -11.69 -28.99 -3.95
C LEU A 404 -12.84 -28.11 -3.43
N ALA A 405 -12.62 -27.47 -2.28
CA ALA A 405 -13.56 -26.48 -1.75
C ALA A 405 -13.33 -25.11 -2.44
N LEU A 406 -14.26 -24.16 -2.26
CA LEU A 406 -14.00 -22.77 -2.65
C LEU A 406 -12.92 -22.15 -1.74
N GLY A 407 -12.01 -21.38 -2.32
CA GLY A 407 -10.93 -20.68 -1.62
C GLY A 407 -9.53 -21.01 -2.14
N GLN A 408 -8.52 -20.68 -1.34
CA GLN A 408 -7.11 -20.83 -1.72
C GLN A 408 -6.61 -22.28 -1.52
N HIS A 409 -5.90 -22.77 -2.52
CA HIS A 409 -5.26 -24.08 -2.58
C HIS A 409 -3.82 -23.98 -3.09
N LEU A 410 -3.04 -25.06 -2.93
CA LEU A 410 -1.60 -25.06 -3.21
C LEU A 410 -1.23 -26.16 -4.22
N LEU A 411 -0.68 -25.77 -5.36
CA LEU A 411 0.04 -26.66 -6.27
C LEU A 411 1.52 -26.69 -5.84
N LYS A 412 2.05 -27.87 -5.54
CA LYS A 412 3.40 -28.08 -5.02
C LYS A 412 4.18 -29.01 -5.94
N ILE A 413 5.40 -28.62 -6.32
CA ILE A 413 6.31 -29.45 -7.12
C ILE A 413 7.63 -29.61 -6.37
N THR A 414 8.12 -30.83 -6.25
CA THR A 414 9.39 -31.13 -5.58
C THR A 414 10.36 -31.84 -6.53
N THR A 415 11.61 -31.40 -6.55
CA THR A 415 12.72 -32.00 -7.32
C THR A 415 13.92 -32.23 -6.41
N VAL A 416 15.01 -32.77 -6.96
CA VAL A 416 16.28 -32.97 -6.24
C VAL A 416 16.94 -31.65 -5.74
N HIS A 417 16.52 -30.49 -6.26
CA HIS A 417 17.07 -29.18 -5.88
C HIS A 417 16.13 -28.33 -5.01
N GLY A 418 14.99 -28.88 -4.56
CA GLY A 418 14.06 -28.21 -3.65
C GLY A 418 12.60 -28.30 -4.10
N THR A 419 11.79 -27.34 -3.65
CA THR A 419 10.34 -27.30 -3.88
C THR A 419 9.92 -25.94 -4.46
N ALA A 420 9.02 -25.97 -5.44
CA ALA A 420 8.24 -24.83 -5.93
C ALA A 420 6.80 -24.95 -5.44
N GLU A 421 6.17 -23.82 -5.12
CA GLU A 421 4.76 -23.75 -4.70
C GLU A 421 4.06 -22.63 -5.45
N LEU A 422 2.84 -22.90 -5.93
CA LEU A 422 1.95 -21.95 -6.59
C LEU A 422 0.61 -21.97 -5.85
N GLU A 423 0.27 -20.85 -5.23
CA GLU A 423 -1.08 -20.62 -4.71
C GLU A 423 -2.05 -20.44 -5.88
N PHE A 424 -3.20 -21.11 -5.82
CA PHE A 424 -4.29 -20.94 -6.79
C PHE A 424 -5.64 -20.87 -6.07
N ASN A 425 -6.63 -20.20 -6.66
CA ASN A 425 -7.97 -20.11 -6.08
C ASN A 425 -8.97 -20.99 -6.80
N VAL A 426 -9.80 -21.70 -6.04
CA VAL A 426 -11.02 -22.34 -6.55
C VAL A 426 -12.17 -21.37 -6.31
N VAL A 427 -12.78 -20.89 -7.39
CA VAL A 427 -13.76 -19.78 -7.38
C VAL A 427 -15.13 -20.24 -7.88
N ASP A 428 -16.17 -19.56 -7.41
CA ASP A 428 -17.55 -19.66 -7.89
C ASP A 428 -17.87 -18.66 -9.02
N ASN A 429 -16.96 -17.73 -9.29
CA ASN A 429 -17.12 -16.65 -10.25
C ASN A 429 -15.77 -16.30 -10.91
N PRO A 430 -15.63 -16.35 -12.25
CA PRO A 430 -14.36 -16.05 -12.93
C PRO A 430 -14.13 -14.54 -13.20
N ILE A 431 -14.98 -13.64 -12.69
CA ILE A 431 -14.82 -12.20 -12.88
C ILE A 431 -13.55 -11.68 -12.18
N ASN A 432 -12.68 -11.04 -12.96
CA ASN A 432 -11.35 -10.53 -12.55
C ASN A 432 -10.36 -11.61 -12.08
N THR A 433 -10.58 -12.88 -12.43
CA THR A 433 -9.62 -13.96 -12.21
C THR A 433 -8.72 -14.16 -13.43
N SER A 434 -7.76 -15.08 -13.34
CA SER A 434 -6.91 -15.48 -14.47
C SER A 434 -7.61 -16.39 -15.51
N ILE A 435 -8.77 -16.97 -15.18
CA ILE A 435 -9.50 -17.91 -16.06
C ILE A 435 -9.79 -17.24 -17.42
N PRO A 436 -9.56 -17.91 -18.57
CA PRO A 436 -9.98 -17.40 -19.87
C PRO A 436 -11.50 -17.36 -19.92
N THR A 437 -12.10 -16.22 -20.21
CA THR A 437 -13.57 -16.05 -20.11
C THR A 437 -14.22 -15.47 -21.37
N LYS A 438 -15.42 -15.97 -21.65
CA LYS A 438 -16.32 -15.46 -22.69
C LYS A 438 -17.51 -14.74 -22.06
N THR A 439 -17.87 -13.57 -22.58
CA THR A 439 -19.08 -12.85 -22.18
C THR A 439 -20.30 -13.50 -22.83
N ILE A 440 -21.13 -14.17 -22.03
CA ILE A 440 -22.47 -14.59 -22.46
C ILE A 440 -23.44 -13.45 -22.17
N LYS A 441 -24.20 -13.04 -23.18
CA LYS A 441 -25.28 -12.06 -23.01
C LYS A 441 -26.37 -12.67 -22.12
N GLY A 442 -26.50 -12.11 -20.92
CA GLY A 442 -27.28 -12.65 -19.83
C GLY A 442 -27.68 -11.55 -18.84
N TYR A 443 -28.51 -11.93 -17.87
CA TYR A 443 -28.99 -11.11 -16.77
C TYR A 443 -28.93 -12.03 -15.52
N ASN A 444 -28.49 -11.55 -14.36
CA ASN A 444 -28.45 -12.37 -13.14
C ASN A 444 -29.39 -11.81 -12.06
N MET A 445 -30.50 -12.52 -11.79
CA MET A 445 -31.46 -12.20 -10.73
C MET A 445 -31.18 -12.97 -9.42
N ALA A 446 -30.27 -13.95 -9.43
CA ALA A 446 -29.82 -14.67 -8.24
C ALA A 446 -28.67 -13.95 -7.51
N GLU A 447 -28.14 -12.87 -8.09
CA GLU A 447 -27.18 -11.95 -7.48
C GLU A 447 -27.81 -10.97 -6.47
N ILE A 448 -29.12 -11.11 -6.21
CA ILE A 448 -29.85 -10.36 -5.19
C ILE A 448 -30.21 -11.33 -4.07
N GLU A 449 -29.72 -11.06 -2.86
CA GLU A 449 -29.90 -11.91 -1.67
C GLU A 449 -31.38 -12.31 -1.46
N PRO A 450 -31.73 -13.60 -1.34
CA PRO A 450 -33.12 -14.04 -1.22
C PRO A 450 -33.72 -13.61 0.13
N VAL A 451 -34.52 -12.54 0.09
CA VAL A 451 -35.19 -12.00 1.28
C VAL A 451 -36.19 -13.00 1.82
N THR A 452 -35.87 -13.61 2.97
CA THR A 452 -36.82 -14.46 3.70
C THR A 452 -37.98 -13.61 4.21
N ILE A 453 -39.18 -13.86 3.70
CA ILE A 453 -40.41 -13.21 4.17
C ILE A 453 -40.71 -13.70 5.59
N THR A 454 -40.44 -12.84 6.57
CA THR A 454 -40.63 -13.11 8.01
C THR A 454 -41.91 -12.50 8.58
N ALA A 455 -42.64 -11.71 7.78
CA ALA A 455 -43.95 -11.16 8.08
C ALA A 455 -44.78 -11.03 6.79
N PRO A 456 -46.12 -11.01 6.84
CA PRO A 456 -46.97 -10.76 5.70
C PRO A 456 -46.61 -9.45 4.99
N ILE A 457 -46.48 -9.50 3.65
CA ILE A 457 -46.25 -8.31 2.85
C ILE A 457 -47.51 -7.44 2.90
N ALA A 458 -47.37 -6.18 3.32
CA ALA A 458 -48.48 -5.27 3.55
C ALA A 458 -49.29 -4.97 2.28
N ASP A 459 -50.62 -4.88 2.44
CA ASP A 459 -51.64 -4.62 1.41
C ASP A 459 -51.71 -5.64 0.24
N ALA A 460 -50.87 -6.67 0.25
CA ALA A 460 -50.97 -7.81 -0.67
C ALA A 460 -52.01 -8.86 -0.18
N PRO A 461 -52.70 -9.56 -1.10
CA PRO A 461 -53.72 -10.56 -0.74
C PRO A 461 -53.10 -11.74 0.03
N ALA A 462 -53.93 -12.44 0.81
CA ALA A 462 -53.54 -13.59 1.64
C ALA A 462 -52.92 -14.77 0.87
N LEU A 463 -53.16 -14.86 -0.45
CA LEU A 463 -52.54 -15.83 -1.34
C LEU A 463 -51.97 -15.11 -2.56
N LEU A 464 -50.73 -15.42 -2.91
CA LEU A 464 -50.01 -14.88 -4.06
C LEU A 464 -49.73 -16.04 -5.04
N ILE A 465 -49.62 -15.76 -6.35
CA ILE A 465 -49.14 -16.70 -7.38
C ILE A 465 -47.68 -16.37 -7.71
N THR A 466 -46.72 -17.17 -7.24
CA THR A 466 -45.27 -16.93 -7.44
C THR A 466 -44.71 -17.56 -8.70
N GLU A 467 -45.41 -18.50 -9.33
CA GLU A 467 -45.08 -18.97 -10.68
C GLU A 467 -46.33 -19.46 -11.41
N ILE A 468 -46.28 -19.40 -12.75
CA ILE A 468 -47.18 -20.13 -13.63
C ILE A 468 -46.34 -20.86 -14.69
N ASN A 469 -46.41 -22.19 -14.71
CA ASN A 469 -45.73 -23.05 -15.67
C ASN A 469 -46.75 -23.70 -16.62
N PHE A 470 -46.82 -23.18 -17.84
CA PHE A 470 -47.67 -23.73 -18.91
C PHE A 470 -46.89 -24.02 -20.19
N ASP A 471 -47.38 -25.03 -20.90
CA ASP A 471 -46.88 -25.61 -22.15
C ASP A 471 -45.55 -26.38 -22.04
N LEU A 472 -45.68 -27.70 -21.81
CA LEU A 472 -45.17 -28.80 -22.65
C LEU A 472 -45.45 -30.17 -22.00
N GLY A 473 -46.74 -30.51 -21.81
CA GLY A 473 -47.15 -31.88 -21.45
C GLY A 473 -47.72 -32.08 -20.03
N VAL A 474 -47.08 -32.94 -19.24
CA VAL A 474 -47.71 -33.65 -18.09
C VAL A 474 -47.77 -32.87 -16.78
N TYR A 475 -47.01 -31.77 -16.70
CA TYR A 475 -46.61 -31.14 -15.44
C TYR A 475 -46.88 -29.63 -15.43
N GLU A 476 -48.03 -29.23 -15.97
CA GLU A 476 -48.58 -27.88 -15.80
C GLU A 476 -48.72 -27.57 -14.30
N HIS A 477 -48.30 -26.39 -13.83
CA HIS A 477 -48.44 -26.04 -12.40
C HIS A 477 -48.47 -24.53 -12.15
N ILE A 478 -48.94 -24.18 -10.95
CA ILE A 478 -48.99 -22.81 -10.42
C ILE A 478 -48.32 -22.86 -9.05
N GLU A 479 -47.23 -22.12 -8.83
CA GLU A 479 -46.73 -21.92 -7.46
C GLU A 479 -47.54 -20.81 -6.78
N VAL A 480 -47.90 -21.01 -5.52
CA VAL A 480 -48.58 -20.03 -4.69
C VAL A 480 -47.87 -19.83 -3.35
N PHE A 481 -47.86 -18.59 -2.85
CA PHE A 481 -47.30 -18.24 -1.55
C PHE A 481 -48.40 -17.78 -0.58
N ASN A 482 -48.41 -18.34 0.63
CA ASN A 482 -49.31 -17.92 1.71
C ASN A 482 -48.78 -16.65 2.39
N ASN A 483 -49.39 -15.51 2.06
CA ASN A 483 -49.04 -14.21 2.61
C ASN A 483 -49.72 -13.93 3.97
N THR A 484 -49.77 -14.92 4.86
CA THR A 484 -50.36 -14.77 6.19
C THR A 484 -49.55 -15.48 7.27
N ASN A 485 -49.74 -15.04 8.53
CA ASN A 485 -49.13 -15.63 9.72
C ASN A 485 -49.76 -16.97 10.14
N GLU A 486 -50.80 -17.44 9.46
CA GLU A 486 -51.57 -18.64 9.80
C GLU A 486 -51.58 -19.62 8.62
N PRO A 487 -51.87 -20.92 8.82
CA PRO A 487 -51.98 -21.86 7.71
C PRO A 487 -53.19 -21.56 6.81
N TYR A 488 -52.96 -21.35 5.51
CA TYR A 488 -54.00 -21.00 4.53
C TYR A 488 -54.60 -22.26 3.89
N ASN A 489 -55.91 -22.45 4.03
CA ASN A 489 -56.64 -23.59 3.49
C ASN A 489 -57.31 -23.24 2.15
N LEU A 490 -56.92 -23.93 1.07
CA LEU A 490 -57.47 -23.72 -0.27
C LEU A 490 -58.89 -24.28 -0.45
N LYS A 491 -59.48 -24.92 0.55
CA LYS A 491 -60.87 -25.41 0.48
C LYS A 491 -61.89 -24.32 0.16
N GLY A 492 -62.82 -24.62 -0.73
CA GLY A 492 -63.80 -23.67 -1.26
C GLY A 492 -63.23 -22.65 -2.27
N HIS A 493 -62.00 -22.85 -2.75
CA HIS A 493 -61.46 -22.07 -3.88
C HIS A 493 -61.66 -22.81 -5.20
N ARG A 494 -61.73 -22.05 -6.29
CA ARG A 494 -61.57 -22.56 -7.66
C ARG A 494 -60.42 -21.87 -8.38
N ILE A 495 -59.80 -22.60 -9.31
CA ILE A 495 -58.83 -22.06 -10.26
C ILE A 495 -59.54 -21.91 -11.60
N VAL A 496 -59.59 -20.68 -12.11
CA VAL A 496 -60.22 -20.34 -13.40
C VAL A 496 -59.15 -20.03 -14.43
N PHE A 497 -59.21 -20.74 -15.55
CA PHE A 497 -58.41 -20.50 -16.74
C PHE A 497 -59.21 -19.70 -17.75
N ALA A 498 -58.91 -18.40 -17.85
CA ALA A 498 -59.56 -17.48 -18.77
C ALA A 498 -58.87 -17.46 -20.13
N ASP A 499 -59.69 -17.48 -21.18
CA ASP A 499 -59.35 -16.84 -22.45
C ASP A 499 -59.76 -15.37 -22.35
N LEU A 500 -58.78 -14.46 -22.28
CA LEU A 500 -58.93 -13.01 -22.19
C LEU A 500 -59.65 -12.43 -23.41
N ALA A 501 -59.53 -13.04 -24.59
CA ALA A 501 -60.25 -12.61 -25.79
C ALA A 501 -61.75 -12.95 -25.77
N LYS A 502 -62.16 -13.85 -24.85
CA LYS A 502 -63.56 -14.23 -24.63
C LYS A 502 -64.12 -13.71 -23.29
N GLN A 503 -63.34 -12.97 -22.51
CA GLN A 503 -63.84 -12.30 -21.31
C GLN A 503 -64.78 -11.14 -21.67
N LYS A 504 -65.46 -10.61 -20.65
CA LYS A 504 -66.33 -9.44 -20.81
C LYS A 504 -65.96 -8.34 -19.84
N ASN A 505 -65.88 -7.12 -20.37
CA ASN A 505 -65.55 -5.92 -19.61
C ASN A 505 -66.59 -5.63 -18.50
N GLU A 506 -67.85 -6.06 -18.67
CA GLU A 506 -68.91 -5.93 -17.66
C GLU A 506 -68.64 -6.69 -16.35
N LEU A 507 -67.71 -7.66 -16.34
CA LEU A 507 -67.33 -8.44 -15.15
C LEU A 507 -66.17 -7.84 -14.33
N GLY A 508 -65.66 -6.64 -14.67
CA GLY A 508 -64.78 -5.86 -13.80
C GLY A 508 -63.53 -6.58 -13.26
N GLY A 509 -62.88 -7.36 -14.12
CA GLY A 509 -61.66 -8.11 -13.78
C GLY A 509 -61.89 -9.53 -13.24
N LEU A 510 -63.13 -9.93 -12.96
CA LEU A 510 -63.48 -11.32 -12.64
C LEU A 510 -63.35 -12.21 -13.88
N PHE A 511 -62.51 -13.24 -13.77
CA PHE A 511 -62.29 -14.21 -14.83
C PHE A 511 -63.42 -15.25 -14.82
N HIS A 512 -63.94 -15.58 -15.99
CA HIS A 512 -64.86 -16.68 -16.21
C HIS A 512 -64.33 -17.61 -17.30
N GLU A 513 -64.78 -18.85 -17.25
CA GLU A 513 -64.39 -19.87 -18.22
C GLU A 513 -65.12 -19.61 -19.53
N PRO A 514 -64.43 -19.60 -20.68
CA PRO A 514 -65.07 -19.32 -21.96
C PRO A 514 -66.07 -20.42 -22.32
N LEU A 515 -67.18 -20.03 -22.95
CA LEU A 515 -68.27 -20.92 -23.36
C LEU A 515 -67.75 -22.17 -24.09
N GLY A 516 -67.89 -23.34 -23.45
CA GLY A 516 -67.45 -24.62 -23.98
C GLY A 516 -66.01 -25.04 -23.67
N MET A 517 -65.33 -24.46 -22.67
CA MET A 517 -64.21 -25.15 -22.01
C MET A 517 -64.69 -26.22 -21.00
N TYR A 518 -63.81 -27.17 -20.67
CA TYR A 518 -64.17 -28.46 -20.04
C TYR A 518 -63.36 -28.78 -18.76
N SER A 519 -62.86 -27.76 -18.05
CA SER A 519 -61.77 -27.95 -17.08
C SER A 519 -61.72 -26.89 -15.97
N SER A 520 -62.76 -26.84 -15.13
CA SER A 520 -62.75 -26.08 -13.86
C SER A 520 -62.06 -26.90 -12.78
N ILE A 521 -61.25 -26.29 -11.92
CA ILE A 521 -60.71 -26.94 -10.71
C ILE A 521 -61.39 -26.33 -9.50
N TYR A 522 -61.98 -27.14 -8.61
CA TYR A 522 -62.63 -26.69 -7.37
C TYR A 522 -62.16 -27.54 -6.20
N ILE A 523 -61.51 -26.91 -5.23
CA ILE A 523 -60.85 -27.57 -4.12
C ILE A 523 -61.90 -27.78 -3.02
N ASP A 524 -62.50 -28.98 -2.95
CA ASP A 524 -63.52 -29.33 -1.95
C ASP A 524 -62.97 -30.11 -0.74
N GLU A 525 -61.65 -30.31 -0.69
CA GLU A 525 -60.88 -30.94 0.39
C GLU A 525 -59.89 -29.95 1.04
N ASP A 526 -59.33 -30.32 2.19
CA ASP A 526 -58.49 -29.44 3.01
C ASP A 526 -57.02 -29.48 2.56
N LEU A 527 -56.64 -28.55 1.68
CA LEU A 527 -55.27 -28.37 1.20
C LEU A 527 -54.64 -27.16 1.91
N ILE A 528 -53.72 -27.41 2.83
CA ILE A 528 -53.23 -26.42 3.79
C ILE A 528 -51.79 -26.00 3.47
N ILE A 529 -51.59 -24.73 3.13
CA ILE A 529 -50.28 -24.11 2.95
C ILE A 529 -49.81 -23.56 4.32
N PRO A 530 -48.62 -23.89 4.82
CA PRO A 530 -48.08 -23.30 6.06
C PRO A 530 -47.96 -21.77 5.98
N ALA A 531 -47.92 -21.10 7.13
CA ALA A 531 -47.71 -19.65 7.22
C ALA A 531 -46.42 -19.21 6.49
N LEU A 532 -46.47 -18.08 5.77
CA LEU A 532 -45.32 -17.44 5.09
C LEU A 532 -44.49 -18.41 4.23
N SER A 533 -45.15 -19.32 3.49
CA SER A 533 -44.47 -20.37 2.73
C SER A 533 -45.07 -20.58 1.32
N PRO A 534 -44.27 -21.09 0.37
CA PRO A 534 -44.74 -21.51 -0.94
C PRO A 534 -45.39 -22.90 -0.92
N ALA A 535 -46.25 -23.18 -1.89
CA ALA A 535 -46.77 -24.49 -2.25
C ALA A 535 -47.06 -24.58 -3.76
N ILE A 536 -46.93 -25.76 -4.34
CA ILE A 536 -47.17 -26.00 -5.77
C ILE A 536 -48.58 -26.60 -5.98
N LEU A 537 -49.36 -25.96 -6.83
CA LEU A 537 -50.63 -26.45 -7.35
C LEU A 537 -50.35 -27.14 -8.69
N TRP A 538 -50.09 -28.44 -8.65
CA TRP A 538 -49.77 -29.24 -9.84
C TRP A 538 -51.06 -29.60 -10.57
N ILE A 539 -51.23 -29.07 -11.77
CA ILE A 539 -52.38 -29.32 -12.64
C ILE A 539 -52.15 -30.62 -13.41
N VAL A 540 -52.85 -31.68 -13.03
CA VAL A 540 -52.71 -33.01 -13.66
C VAL A 540 -53.50 -33.02 -14.97
N ASN A 541 -52.83 -32.83 -16.11
CA ASN A 541 -53.42 -32.74 -17.45
C ASN A 541 -53.88 -34.11 -18.03
N GLY A 542 -54.30 -35.04 -17.16
CA GLY A 542 -54.93 -36.29 -17.55
C GLY A 542 -56.41 -36.07 -17.84
N ARG A 543 -56.85 -36.31 -19.08
CA ARG A 543 -58.26 -36.20 -19.49
C ARG A 543 -58.85 -37.59 -19.69
N PRO A 544 -59.56 -38.16 -18.71
CA PRO A 544 -60.10 -39.51 -18.82
C PRO A 544 -61.34 -39.59 -19.70
N TRP A 545 -61.98 -38.47 -20.05
CA TRP A 545 -63.25 -38.41 -20.76
C TRP A 545 -63.11 -38.34 -22.29
N ASN A 546 -64.15 -38.74 -23.02
CA ASN A 546 -64.26 -38.58 -24.48
C ASN A 546 -65.73 -38.46 -24.93
N VAL A 547 -65.97 -37.93 -26.12
CA VAL A 547 -67.30 -37.72 -26.71
C VAL A 547 -67.76 -38.96 -27.50
N GLU A 548 -69.01 -39.39 -27.31
CA GLU A 548 -69.58 -40.47 -28.13
C GLU A 548 -69.58 -40.10 -29.63
N THR A 549 -69.20 -41.06 -30.47
CA THR A 549 -69.09 -40.86 -31.92
C THR A 549 -70.45 -40.74 -32.63
N SER A 550 -71.55 -41.04 -31.94
CA SER A 550 -72.93 -40.98 -32.43
C SER A 550 -73.88 -40.31 -31.44
N GLY A 551 -75.13 -40.05 -31.87
CA GLY A 551 -76.11 -39.26 -31.13
C GLY A 551 -76.14 -37.78 -31.55
N SER A 552 -77.25 -37.10 -31.27
CA SER A 552 -77.40 -35.66 -31.45
C SER A 552 -78.36 -35.08 -30.39
N PRO A 553 -77.86 -34.33 -29.38
CA PRO A 553 -76.43 -34.13 -29.08
C PRO A 553 -75.75 -35.42 -28.58
N ARG A 554 -74.42 -35.40 -28.47
CA ARG A 554 -73.59 -36.56 -28.08
C ARG A 554 -73.34 -36.58 -26.57
N LYS A 555 -73.25 -37.77 -25.96
CA LYS A 555 -72.80 -37.89 -24.57
C LYS A 555 -71.27 -37.68 -24.47
N VAL A 556 -70.82 -37.36 -23.27
CA VAL A 556 -69.42 -37.55 -22.84
C VAL A 556 -69.39 -38.76 -21.91
N VAL A 557 -68.34 -39.57 -21.98
CA VAL A 557 -68.15 -40.81 -21.21
C VAL A 557 -66.70 -40.96 -20.79
N GLU A 558 -66.42 -41.76 -19.76
CA GLU A 558 -65.06 -42.22 -19.45
C GLU A 558 -64.50 -43.03 -20.64
N THR A 559 -63.22 -42.84 -20.94
CA THR A 559 -62.49 -43.64 -21.93
C THR A 559 -62.16 -45.02 -21.37
N ALA A 560 -61.97 -46.00 -22.26
CA ALA A 560 -61.40 -47.30 -21.87
C ALA A 560 -60.00 -47.15 -21.23
N ASP A 561 -59.27 -46.11 -21.63
CA ASP A 561 -57.95 -45.73 -21.13
C ASP A 561 -57.99 -44.74 -19.95
N ALA A 562 -59.14 -44.51 -19.30
CA ALA A 562 -59.24 -43.57 -18.18
C ALA A 562 -58.20 -43.86 -17.08
N LYS A 563 -58.00 -45.14 -16.74
CA LYS A 563 -56.95 -45.59 -15.80
C LYS A 563 -55.53 -45.17 -16.23
N ASN A 564 -55.25 -45.20 -17.54
CA ASN A 564 -53.97 -44.79 -18.12
C ASN A 564 -53.74 -43.28 -18.08
N TYR A 565 -54.81 -42.47 -18.15
CA TYR A 565 -54.72 -41.01 -17.99
C TYR A 565 -54.71 -40.56 -16.52
N LEU A 566 -55.33 -41.33 -15.62
CA LEU A 566 -55.48 -40.96 -14.21
C LEU A 566 -54.40 -41.52 -13.27
N PHE A 567 -53.81 -42.68 -13.57
CA PHE A 567 -52.90 -43.37 -12.65
C PHE A 567 -51.61 -43.90 -13.30
N GLU A 568 -51.67 -44.40 -14.54
CA GLU A 568 -50.54 -45.14 -15.14
C GLU A 568 -49.68 -44.29 -16.12
N GLY A 569 -50.15 -43.08 -16.44
CA GLY A 569 -49.31 -42.00 -16.97
C GLY A 569 -48.94 -42.13 -18.45
N VAL A 570 -49.88 -42.42 -19.35
CA VAL A 570 -49.60 -42.51 -20.81
C VAL A 570 -49.11 -41.19 -21.43
N CYS A 571 -49.20 -40.06 -20.71
CA CYS A 571 -48.57 -38.79 -21.10
C CYS A 571 -47.09 -38.64 -20.65
N GLY A 572 -46.57 -39.44 -19.72
CA GLY A 572 -45.15 -39.34 -19.28
C GLY A 572 -44.71 -40.06 -17.98
N GLY A 573 -45.40 -41.11 -17.55
CA GLY A 573 -44.90 -42.11 -16.59
C GLY A 573 -44.96 -41.76 -15.09
N LYS A 574 -45.28 -42.77 -14.26
CA LYS A 574 -45.12 -42.82 -12.78
C LYS A 574 -45.33 -41.49 -12.03
N LEU A 575 -46.48 -40.85 -12.28
CA LEU A 575 -46.85 -39.58 -11.67
C LEU A 575 -46.92 -39.72 -10.14
N SER A 576 -45.91 -39.21 -9.45
CA SER A 576 -45.81 -39.22 -7.99
C SER A 576 -45.22 -37.90 -7.50
N ILE A 577 -45.61 -37.45 -6.30
CA ILE A 577 -45.11 -36.19 -5.73
C ILE A 577 -43.58 -36.24 -5.57
N ALA A 578 -42.99 -37.40 -5.26
CA ALA A 578 -41.54 -37.55 -5.18
C ALA A 578 -40.85 -37.30 -6.53
N ALA A 579 -41.29 -37.99 -7.60
CA ALA A 579 -40.72 -37.80 -8.95
C ALA A 579 -41.00 -36.40 -9.52
N PHE A 580 -42.13 -35.78 -9.16
CA PHE A 580 -42.42 -34.38 -9.47
C PHE A 580 -41.42 -33.44 -8.77
N LYS A 581 -41.19 -33.63 -7.46
CA LYS A 581 -40.21 -32.83 -6.72
C LYS A 581 -38.79 -33.00 -7.24
N GLU A 582 -38.38 -34.23 -7.52
CA GLU A 582 -37.09 -34.57 -8.11
C GLU A 582 -36.91 -33.90 -9.49
N GLY A 583 -37.89 -34.05 -10.39
CA GLY A 583 -37.83 -33.49 -11.75
C GLY A 583 -37.89 -31.96 -11.85
N PHE A 584 -38.32 -31.28 -10.78
CA PHE A 584 -38.38 -29.81 -10.69
C PHE A 584 -37.51 -29.23 -9.57
N GLY A 585 -36.64 -30.02 -8.93
CA GLY A 585 -35.75 -29.61 -7.83
C GLY A 585 -36.44 -29.02 -6.59
N ILE A 586 -37.72 -29.33 -6.39
CA ILE A 586 -38.55 -28.75 -5.32
C ILE A 586 -38.16 -29.36 -3.98
N ALA A 587 -37.83 -28.52 -3.00
CA ALA A 587 -37.43 -28.95 -1.66
C ALA A 587 -38.49 -29.83 -0.96
N GLU A 588 -38.04 -30.82 -0.17
CA GLU A 588 -38.92 -31.82 0.47
C GLU A 588 -40.02 -31.17 1.35
N ALA A 589 -39.72 -30.04 1.99
CA ALA A 589 -40.66 -29.32 2.85
C ALA A 589 -41.80 -28.59 2.10
N VAL A 590 -41.65 -28.26 0.82
CA VAL A 590 -42.66 -27.51 0.05
C VAL A 590 -43.89 -28.39 -0.23
N PRO A 591 -45.13 -28.00 0.13
CA PRO A 591 -46.31 -28.77 -0.22
C PRO A 591 -46.51 -28.82 -1.74
N VAL A 592 -46.87 -29.99 -2.27
CA VAL A 592 -47.26 -30.17 -3.67
C VAL A 592 -48.64 -30.80 -3.69
N PHE A 593 -49.62 -30.09 -4.23
CA PHE A 593 -51.01 -30.50 -4.30
C PHE A 593 -51.37 -30.90 -5.74
N PRO A 594 -51.60 -32.20 -6.03
CA PRO A 594 -52.01 -32.65 -7.37
C PRO A 594 -53.50 -32.35 -7.58
N LEU A 595 -53.78 -31.25 -8.28
CA LEU A 595 -55.13 -30.81 -8.61
C LEU A 595 -55.58 -31.38 -9.95
N ARG A 596 -56.79 -31.93 -9.99
CA ARG A 596 -57.40 -32.48 -11.21
C ARG A 596 -58.50 -31.55 -11.73
N PRO A 597 -58.55 -31.28 -13.05
CA PRO A 597 -59.72 -30.68 -13.67
C PRO A 597 -60.99 -31.49 -13.36
N HIS A 598 -62.13 -30.81 -13.28
CA HIS A 598 -63.45 -31.44 -13.17
C HIS A 598 -64.24 -31.33 -14.47
N TYR A 599 -65.02 -32.37 -14.75
CA TYR A 599 -66.03 -32.33 -15.80
C TYR A 599 -67.28 -31.57 -15.36
N MET A 600 -67.68 -30.53 -16.11
CA MET A 600 -68.81 -29.68 -15.76
C MET A 600 -70.18 -30.32 -16.03
N LEU A 601 -71.03 -30.37 -15.00
CA LEU A 601 -72.43 -30.81 -15.07
C LEU A 601 -73.38 -29.61 -15.25
N ALA A 602 -74.54 -29.87 -15.85
CA ALA A 602 -75.56 -28.86 -16.13
C ALA A 602 -76.90 -29.20 -15.44
N ARG A 603 -77.51 -28.20 -14.83
CA ARG A 603 -78.91 -28.23 -14.37
C ARG A 603 -79.79 -27.46 -15.33
N THR A 604 -80.52 -28.19 -16.17
CA THR A 604 -81.57 -27.63 -17.04
C THR A 604 -82.90 -28.37 -16.83
N ASP A 605 -83.98 -27.65 -17.05
CA ASP A 605 -85.38 -28.09 -17.05
C ASP A 605 -85.80 -28.77 -18.37
N ASN A 606 -84.98 -28.63 -19.42
CA ASN A 606 -85.09 -29.43 -20.64
C ASN A 606 -85.14 -30.93 -20.30
N GLY A 607 -86.11 -31.66 -20.86
CA GLY A 607 -86.58 -32.99 -20.42
C GLY A 607 -85.62 -34.18 -20.57
N TRP A 608 -84.41 -34.07 -20.01
CA TRP A 608 -83.36 -35.10 -20.02
C TRP A 608 -82.84 -35.45 -18.62
N ASN A 609 -83.08 -34.59 -17.59
CA ASN A 609 -82.44 -34.65 -16.27
C ASN A 609 -83.47 -34.60 -15.09
N TYR A 610 -84.57 -35.37 -15.16
CA TYR A 610 -85.76 -35.09 -14.32
C TYR A 610 -85.64 -35.43 -12.81
N GLU A 611 -84.85 -36.45 -12.42
CA GLU A 611 -85.01 -37.07 -11.08
C GLU A 611 -84.02 -36.62 -9.99
N ALA A 612 -82.89 -35.99 -10.33
CA ALA A 612 -81.83 -35.65 -9.35
C ALA A 612 -81.23 -34.23 -9.48
N GLY A 613 -81.78 -33.38 -10.35
CA GLY A 613 -81.42 -31.95 -10.41
C GLY A 613 -80.09 -31.59 -11.09
N VAL A 614 -79.38 -32.55 -11.70
CA VAL A 614 -78.26 -32.32 -12.65
C VAL A 614 -78.23 -33.45 -13.70
N GLY A 615 -77.39 -33.29 -14.71
CA GLY A 615 -76.91 -34.39 -15.55
C GLY A 615 -75.75 -33.93 -16.44
N LEU A 616 -75.13 -34.85 -17.18
CA LEU A 616 -74.07 -34.54 -18.14
C LEU A 616 -74.45 -33.40 -19.09
N THR A 617 -73.50 -32.49 -19.24
CA THR A 617 -73.22 -31.71 -20.44
C THR A 617 -73.19 -32.60 -21.70
N MET A 618 -73.78 -32.12 -22.80
CA MET A 618 -73.87 -32.86 -24.07
C MET A 618 -73.20 -32.08 -25.20
N ALA A 619 -72.27 -32.71 -25.91
CA ALA A 619 -71.52 -32.06 -26.98
C ALA A 619 -72.36 -31.97 -28.28
N LYS A 620 -72.39 -30.79 -28.89
CA LYS A 620 -73.03 -30.59 -30.21
C LYS A 620 -72.20 -31.19 -31.36
N ASN A 621 -70.87 -31.20 -31.21
CA ASN A 621 -69.91 -31.66 -32.22
C ASN A 621 -69.05 -32.82 -31.68
N ALA A 622 -68.32 -33.51 -32.57
CA ALA A 622 -67.38 -34.57 -32.19
C ALA A 622 -66.07 -34.06 -31.59
N ASN A 623 -65.68 -32.81 -31.88
CA ASN A 623 -64.35 -32.30 -31.57
C ASN A 623 -64.30 -31.71 -30.16
N TRP A 624 -63.43 -32.28 -29.33
CA TRP A 624 -63.24 -31.91 -27.94
C TRP A 624 -62.01 -31.00 -27.80
N SER A 625 -62.13 -29.77 -28.32
CA SER A 625 -61.05 -28.79 -28.35
C SER A 625 -60.75 -28.24 -26.94
N GLY A 626 -59.63 -28.67 -26.35
CA GLY A 626 -58.99 -27.90 -25.30
C GLY A 626 -58.47 -26.56 -25.84
N ASN A 627 -58.15 -25.61 -24.96
CA ASN A 627 -57.73 -24.28 -25.37
C ASN A 627 -56.42 -24.33 -26.19
N SER A 628 -56.47 -23.92 -27.45
CA SER A 628 -55.37 -24.07 -28.42
C SER A 628 -54.69 -22.72 -28.70
N GLY A 629 -53.41 -22.61 -28.34
CA GLY A 629 -52.65 -21.35 -28.35
C GLY A 629 -52.46 -20.80 -26.93
N MET A 630 -51.25 -20.31 -26.62
CA MET A 630 -50.94 -19.64 -25.35
C MET A 630 -51.51 -18.22 -25.29
N ASP A 631 -51.82 -17.64 -26.46
CA ASP A 631 -52.22 -16.24 -26.62
C ASP A 631 -53.42 -15.87 -25.77
N ASN A 632 -53.33 -14.70 -25.11
CA ASN A 632 -54.43 -14.08 -24.38
C ASN A 632 -54.99 -14.97 -23.26
N ARG A 633 -54.15 -15.64 -22.48
CA ARG A 633 -54.59 -16.43 -21.31
C ARG A 633 -54.52 -15.64 -20.00
N GLY A 634 -55.30 -16.06 -19.02
CA GLY A 634 -55.22 -15.59 -17.65
C GLY A 634 -55.56 -16.69 -16.65
N VAL A 635 -54.99 -16.59 -15.44
CA VAL A 635 -55.32 -17.45 -14.30
C VAL A 635 -55.93 -16.58 -13.20
N GLN A 636 -56.97 -17.06 -12.54
CA GLN A 636 -57.46 -16.43 -11.31
C GLN A 636 -57.81 -17.50 -10.29
N ILE A 637 -57.24 -17.38 -9.09
CA ILE A 637 -57.65 -18.16 -7.93
C ILE A 637 -58.77 -17.37 -7.26
N GLN A 638 -59.93 -18.00 -7.12
CA GLN A 638 -61.15 -17.37 -6.63
C GLN A 638 -61.66 -18.14 -5.42
N LYS A 639 -62.06 -17.42 -4.36
CA LYS A 639 -62.79 -17.99 -3.23
C LYS A 639 -64.28 -17.94 -3.54
N ILE A 640 -64.98 -19.06 -3.33
CA ILE A 640 -66.44 -19.08 -3.32
C ILE A 640 -66.92 -18.76 -1.90
N SER A 641 -67.92 -17.87 -1.80
CA SER A 641 -68.56 -17.55 -0.53
C SER A 641 -69.45 -18.69 -0.03
N ASP A 642 -69.33 -19.01 1.26
CA ASP A 642 -70.22 -19.91 2.02
C ASP A 642 -71.38 -19.16 2.70
N GLU A 643 -71.57 -17.87 2.39
CA GLU A 643 -72.64 -17.03 2.91
C GLU A 643 -74.05 -17.52 2.54
N LYS A 644 -74.97 -17.36 3.49
CA LYS A 644 -76.42 -17.61 3.33
C LYS A 644 -77.13 -16.35 2.86
N PHE A 645 -77.23 -16.18 1.55
CA PHE A 645 -77.92 -15.06 0.89
C PHE A 645 -79.45 -15.11 1.10
N SER A 646 -80.12 -13.97 1.31
CA SER A 646 -81.60 -13.93 1.39
C SER A 646 -82.24 -14.34 0.07
N VAL A 647 -83.34 -15.10 0.13
CA VAL A 647 -84.18 -15.41 -1.03
C VAL A 647 -84.77 -14.18 -1.73
N ASP A 648 -84.84 -13.03 -1.05
CA ASP A 648 -85.28 -11.75 -1.64
C ASP A 648 -84.33 -11.22 -2.74
N LEU A 649 -83.10 -11.77 -2.82
CA LEU A 649 -82.13 -11.48 -3.87
C LEU A 649 -82.40 -12.26 -5.18
N ILE A 650 -83.42 -13.12 -5.20
CA ILE A 650 -83.90 -13.81 -6.40
C ILE A 650 -85.10 -13.03 -6.97
N ASP A 651 -85.13 -12.84 -8.29
CA ASP A 651 -86.26 -12.20 -8.97
C ASP A 651 -87.60 -12.87 -8.61
N ALA A 652 -88.58 -12.07 -8.18
CA ALA A 652 -89.86 -12.53 -7.68
C ALA A 652 -90.65 -13.40 -8.68
N SER A 653 -90.39 -13.32 -9.98
CA SER A 653 -90.96 -14.21 -11.00
C SER A 653 -90.50 -15.67 -10.88
N ALA A 654 -89.37 -15.93 -10.20
CA ALA A 654 -88.87 -17.26 -9.87
C ALA A 654 -89.36 -17.79 -8.51
N SER A 655 -90.22 -17.07 -7.78
CA SER A 655 -90.72 -17.48 -6.46
C SER A 655 -91.34 -18.89 -6.44
N ALA A 656 -91.99 -19.33 -7.51
CA ALA A 656 -92.54 -20.69 -7.64
C ALA A 656 -91.47 -21.81 -7.73
N ALA A 657 -90.19 -21.47 -7.92
CA ALA A 657 -89.06 -22.39 -7.88
C ALA A 657 -88.44 -22.54 -6.48
N ILE A 658 -88.77 -21.66 -5.53
CA ILE A 658 -88.18 -21.62 -4.19
C ILE A 658 -88.90 -22.65 -3.30
N PRO A 659 -88.18 -23.52 -2.54
CA PRO A 659 -88.80 -24.43 -1.59
C PRO A 659 -89.62 -23.69 -0.52
N ALA A 660 -90.80 -24.22 -0.19
CA ALA A 660 -91.70 -23.58 0.77
C ALA A 660 -91.06 -23.47 2.16
N GLY A 661 -91.02 -22.27 2.73
CA GLY A 661 -90.38 -21.99 4.03
C GLY A 661 -88.90 -21.59 3.93
N ALA A 662 -88.29 -21.60 2.73
CA ALA A 662 -86.93 -21.10 2.56
C ALA A 662 -86.85 -19.59 2.82
N THR A 663 -85.83 -19.18 3.57
CA THR A 663 -85.51 -17.76 3.82
C THR A 663 -84.12 -17.40 3.29
N HIS A 664 -83.23 -18.39 3.13
CA HIS A 664 -81.88 -18.19 2.59
C HIS A 664 -81.51 -19.26 1.55
N PHE A 665 -80.46 -18.99 0.77
CA PHE A 665 -79.79 -19.97 -0.08
C PHE A 665 -78.27 -19.82 -0.03
N VAL A 666 -77.54 -20.86 -0.45
CA VAL A 666 -76.10 -20.81 -0.75
C VAL A 666 -75.86 -21.23 -2.20
N TYR A 667 -74.74 -20.81 -2.77
CA TYR A 667 -74.24 -21.35 -4.03
C TYR A 667 -73.35 -22.56 -3.76
N GLU A 668 -73.92 -23.76 -3.90
CA GLU A 668 -73.23 -25.02 -3.66
C GLU A 668 -72.45 -25.44 -4.92
N PHE A 669 -71.12 -25.46 -4.83
CA PHE A 669 -70.29 -26.30 -5.69
C PHE A 669 -70.18 -27.70 -5.08
N LYS A 670 -70.53 -28.72 -5.86
CA LYS A 670 -70.53 -30.11 -5.43
C LYS A 670 -69.84 -31.00 -6.47
N VAL A 671 -68.78 -31.70 -6.04
CA VAL A 671 -68.13 -32.78 -6.80
C VAL A 671 -68.92 -34.09 -6.63
N PHE A 672 -69.06 -34.83 -7.73
CA PHE A 672 -69.68 -36.15 -7.84
C PHE A 672 -68.65 -37.18 -8.29
N ASN A 673 -68.86 -38.43 -7.87
CA ASN A 673 -68.06 -39.58 -8.25
C ASN A 673 -66.55 -39.33 -8.08
N LYS A 674 -66.14 -38.92 -6.87
CA LYS A 674 -64.72 -38.62 -6.63
C LYS A 674 -63.89 -39.87 -6.90
N GLU A 675 -62.70 -39.69 -7.45
CA GLU A 675 -61.82 -40.82 -7.82
C GLU A 675 -61.58 -41.79 -6.65
N GLN A 676 -61.34 -41.27 -5.44
CA GLN A 676 -61.15 -42.06 -4.22
C GLN A 676 -62.40 -42.83 -3.76
N ASP A 677 -63.59 -42.41 -4.17
CA ASP A 677 -64.85 -43.09 -3.84
C ASP A 677 -65.17 -44.20 -4.86
N VAL A 678 -64.88 -43.97 -6.15
CA VAL A 678 -65.33 -44.82 -7.26
C VAL A 678 -64.24 -45.70 -7.89
N TYR A 679 -62.95 -45.42 -7.69
CA TYR A 679 -61.87 -46.34 -8.04
C TYR A 679 -61.49 -47.22 -6.85
N VAL A 680 -61.45 -48.54 -7.06
CA VAL A 680 -61.07 -49.56 -6.07
C VAL A 680 -59.95 -50.38 -6.66
N ASP A 681 -58.82 -50.51 -5.95
CA ASP A 681 -57.62 -51.24 -6.39
C ASP A 681 -57.14 -50.87 -7.81
N GLY A 682 -57.37 -49.61 -8.20
CA GLY A 682 -57.02 -49.06 -9.52
C GLY A 682 -58.03 -49.33 -10.64
N ALA A 683 -59.19 -49.93 -10.36
CA ALA A 683 -60.28 -50.17 -11.33
C ALA A 683 -61.54 -49.36 -10.99
N LEU A 684 -62.29 -48.92 -12.00
CA LEU A 684 -63.53 -48.15 -11.81
C LEU A 684 -64.69 -49.07 -11.39
N ASP A 685 -65.18 -48.89 -10.17
CA ASP A 685 -66.39 -49.53 -9.65
C ASP A 685 -67.62 -48.66 -9.97
N SER A 686 -68.22 -48.92 -11.14
CA SER A 686 -69.42 -48.21 -11.61
C SER A 686 -70.66 -48.41 -10.73
N THR A 687 -70.64 -49.33 -9.76
CA THR A 687 -71.73 -49.51 -8.78
C THR A 687 -71.72 -48.47 -7.67
N LYS A 688 -70.59 -47.78 -7.47
CA LYS A 688 -70.43 -46.68 -6.51
C LYS A 688 -70.72 -45.28 -7.08
N MET A 689 -70.89 -45.17 -8.40
CA MET A 689 -71.24 -43.91 -9.04
C MET A 689 -72.69 -43.51 -8.72
N VAL A 690 -72.96 -42.21 -8.60
CA VAL A 690 -74.23 -41.67 -8.07
C VAL A 690 -75.17 -41.32 -9.22
N HIS A 691 -75.64 -42.34 -9.96
CA HIS A 691 -76.35 -42.23 -11.25
C HIS A 691 -77.52 -41.22 -11.32
N ASN A 692 -77.27 -40.01 -11.82
CA ASN A 692 -78.24 -38.93 -12.01
C ASN A 692 -78.93 -39.03 -13.39
N GLY A 693 -79.64 -40.13 -13.63
CA GLY A 693 -80.21 -40.46 -14.93
C GLY A 693 -79.19 -41.10 -15.88
N ALA A 694 -79.36 -40.93 -17.19
CA ALA A 694 -78.56 -41.64 -18.21
C ALA A 694 -77.14 -41.08 -18.44
N ARG A 695 -76.53 -40.44 -17.43
CA ARG A 695 -75.54 -39.39 -17.61
C ARG A 695 -74.61 -39.18 -16.39
N GLU A 696 -73.43 -39.80 -16.39
CA GLU A 696 -72.44 -39.75 -15.29
C GLU A 696 -70.99 -39.56 -15.77
N SER A 697 -70.12 -39.04 -14.90
CA SER A 697 -68.66 -38.95 -15.09
C SER A 697 -67.93 -38.83 -13.74
N VAL A 698 -66.68 -39.28 -13.68
CA VAL A 698 -65.76 -39.23 -12.52
C VAL A 698 -65.27 -37.80 -12.27
N ASN A 699 -65.10 -37.42 -11.00
CA ASN A 699 -64.64 -36.10 -10.57
C ASN A 699 -65.43 -34.93 -11.20
N SER A 700 -66.75 -35.10 -11.37
CA SER A 700 -67.60 -34.15 -12.09
C SER A 700 -68.22 -33.09 -11.16
N LEU A 701 -68.23 -31.82 -11.58
CA LEU A 701 -68.56 -30.66 -10.76
C LEU A 701 -69.89 -30.03 -11.17
N ALA A 702 -70.74 -29.72 -10.19
CA ALA A 702 -71.99 -28.98 -10.37
C ALA A 702 -72.06 -27.73 -9.48
N LEU A 703 -72.53 -26.62 -10.05
CA LEU A 703 -72.95 -25.41 -9.34
C LEU A 703 -74.47 -25.45 -9.16
N ARG A 704 -74.95 -25.15 -7.94
CA ARG A 704 -76.37 -25.27 -7.55
C ARG A 704 -76.75 -24.13 -6.61
N MET A 705 -78.04 -23.84 -6.53
CA MET A 705 -78.60 -23.17 -5.34
C MET A 705 -79.13 -24.25 -4.40
N ARG A 706 -78.74 -24.19 -3.12
CA ARG A 706 -79.31 -25.01 -2.04
C ARG A 706 -79.96 -24.09 -1.02
N PHE A 707 -81.21 -24.37 -0.65
CA PHE A 707 -82.08 -23.49 0.13
C PHE A 707 -82.19 -23.95 1.58
N PHE A 708 -82.34 -22.99 2.49
CA PHE A 708 -82.46 -23.22 3.93
C PHE A 708 -83.61 -22.41 4.52
N ASP A 709 -84.24 -22.95 5.57
CA ASP A 709 -85.19 -22.20 6.40
C ASP A 709 -84.49 -21.21 7.36
N GLY A 710 -85.28 -20.53 8.18
CA GLY A 710 -84.80 -19.57 9.18
C GLY A 710 -84.14 -20.21 10.42
N GLU A 711 -84.27 -21.51 10.62
CA GLU A 711 -83.56 -22.27 11.67
C GLU A 711 -82.22 -22.84 11.14
N GLY A 712 -82.05 -22.86 9.82
CA GLY A 712 -80.86 -23.32 9.11
C GLY A 712 -80.96 -24.76 8.60
N ASN A 713 -82.13 -25.40 8.65
CA ASN A 713 -82.36 -26.73 8.11
C ASN A 713 -82.27 -26.71 6.57
N ASP A 714 -81.72 -27.77 6.00
CA ASP A 714 -81.57 -27.93 4.55
C ASP A 714 -82.91 -28.32 3.90
N LEU A 715 -83.46 -27.41 3.09
CA LEU A 715 -84.67 -27.64 2.28
C LEU A 715 -84.33 -28.19 0.87
N GLY A 716 -83.04 -28.41 0.59
CA GLY A 716 -82.55 -29.00 -0.63
C GLY A 716 -82.53 -28.02 -1.81
N LEU A 717 -82.88 -28.54 -2.98
CA LEU A 717 -82.73 -27.86 -4.26
C LEU A 717 -84.04 -27.15 -4.68
N PRO A 718 -83.96 -26.07 -5.50
CA PRO A 718 -85.15 -25.41 -6.03
C PRO A 718 -86.05 -26.39 -6.81
N LEU A 719 -87.36 -26.20 -6.70
CA LEU A 719 -88.41 -27.09 -7.19
C LEU A 719 -88.39 -27.24 -8.72
N VAL A 720 -88.05 -26.16 -9.43
CA VAL A 720 -87.79 -26.14 -10.87
C VAL A 720 -86.55 -25.30 -11.17
N ALA A 721 -85.83 -25.63 -12.24
CA ALA A 721 -84.78 -24.76 -12.76
C ALA A 721 -85.43 -23.61 -13.55
N THR A 722 -84.94 -22.39 -13.36
CA THR A 722 -85.36 -21.19 -14.11
C THR A 722 -84.11 -20.41 -14.55
N LYS A 723 -84.29 -19.35 -15.34
CA LYS A 723 -83.18 -18.43 -15.68
C LYS A 723 -82.57 -17.67 -14.50
N TYR A 724 -83.09 -17.84 -13.28
CA TYR A 724 -82.60 -17.25 -12.02
C TYR A 724 -82.19 -18.32 -10.99
N THR A 725 -82.64 -19.58 -11.14
CA THR A 725 -82.42 -20.67 -10.16
C THR A 725 -81.72 -21.91 -10.73
N GLY A 726 -81.40 -21.90 -12.03
CA GLY A 726 -80.79 -23.02 -12.77
C GLY A 726 -79.46 -22.64 -13.44
N PHE A 727 -78.42 -23.42 -13.12
CA PHE A 727 -77.08 -23.29 -13.68
C PHE A 727 -76.79 -24.38 -14.73
N ASP A 728 -76.58 -23.96 -15.97
CA ASP A 728 -75.78 -24.70 -16.93
C ASP A 728 -74.40 -24.02 -16.96
N ILE A 729 -73.35 -24.67 -16.45
CA ILE A 729 -71.99 -24.09 -16.47
C ILE A 729 -71.42 -24.13 -17.91
N TYR A 730 -71.80 -25.14 -18.69
CA TYR A 730 -71.28 -25.40 -20.04
C TYR A 730 -71.89 -24.46 -21.09
N ASN A 731 -73.20 -24.23 -21.04
CA ASN A 731 -73.87 -23.14 -21.77
C ASN A 731 -74.33 -22.07 -20.76
N ALA A 732 -73.38 -21.32 -20.17
CA ALA A 732 -73.65 -20.32 -19.14
C ALA A 732 -74.94 -19.51 -19.39
N ASN A 733 -75.96 -19.74 -18.54
CA ASN A 733 -77.16 -18.90 -18.45
C ASN A 733 -76.73 -17.51 -17.96
N PHE A 734 -76.31 -16.67 -18.91
CA PHE A 734 -75.33 -15.62 -18.62
C PHE A 734 -75.74 -14.68 -17.48
N ALA A 735 -77.02 -14.29 -17.39
CA ALA A 735 -77.53 -13.49 -16.29
C ALA A 735 -77.36 -14.14 -14.91
N ALA A 736 -77.79 -15.40 -14.71
CA ALA A 736 -77.63 -16.09 -13.43
C ALA A 736 -76.17 -16.40 -13.10
N TYR A 737 -75.32 -16.65 -14.11
CA TYR A 737 -73.88 -16.84 -13.90
C TYR A 737 -73.20 -15.53 -13.46
N VAL A 738 -73.57 -14.40 -14.07
CA VAL A 738 -73.13 -13.06 -13.64
C VAL A 738 -73.58 -12.79 -12.21
N GLU A 739 -74.87 -12.97 -11.89
CA GLU A 739 -75.38 -12.76 -10.53
C GLU A 739 -74.64 -13.60 -9.49
N PHE A 740 -74.32 -14.86 -9.80
CA PHE A 740 -73.49 -15.71 -8.92
C PHE A 740 -72.06 -15.15 -8.77
N VAL A 741 -71.43 -14.75 -9.87
CA VAL A 741 -70.05 -14.21 -9.88
C VAL A 741 -69.97 -12.88 -9.12
N GLU A 742 -70.91 -11.96 -9.32
CA GLU A 742 -70.97 -10.67 -8.60
C GLU A 742 -71.29 -10.83 -7.12
N ARG A 743 -72.10 -11.83 -6.74
CA ARG A 743 -72.64 -12.00 -5.38
C ARG A 743 -71.80 -12.90 -4.48
N ALA A 744 -71.05 -13.86 -5.04
CA ALA A 744 -70.46 -14.96 -4.27
C ALA A 744 -69.07 -15.43 -4.70
N VAL A 745 -68.37 -14.68 -5.58
CA VAL A 745 -67.01 -15.01 -6.04
C VAL A 745 -66.04 -13.88 -5.72
N THR A 746 -65.13 -14.11 -4.79
CA THR A 746 -64.04 -13.17 -4.46
C THR A 746 -62.78 -13.58 -5.22
N PRO A 747 -62.20 -12.72 -6.08
CA PRO A 747 -60.97 -13.02 -6.80
C PRO A 747 -59.76 -12.76 -5.90
N VAL A 748 -59.16 -13.82 -5.35
CA VAL A 748 -58.08 -13.72 -4.35
C VAL A 748 -56.80 -13.18 -4.99
N VAL A 749 -56.41 -13.76 -6.13
CA VAL A 749 -55.23 -13.36 -6.90
C VAL A 749 -55.42 -13.70 -8.37
N SER A 750 -54.97 -12.79 -9.23
CA SER A 750 -55.05 -12.91 -10.69
C SER A 750 -53.68 -12.86 -11.31
N ALA A 751 -53.47 -13.54 -12.42
CA ALA A 751 -52.27 -13.44 -13.22
C ALA A 751 -52.62 -13.37 -14.71
N VAL A 752 -51.93 -12.49 -15.44
CA VAL A 752 -52.09 -12.33 -16.90
C VAL A 752 -50.91 -12.98 -17.62
N ILE A 753 -51.23 -13.87 -18.55
CA ILE A 753 -50.26 -14.59 -19.38
C ILE A 753 -50.14 -13.81 -20.70
N TYR A 754 -49.06 -13.05 -20.81
CA TYR A 754 -48.69 -12.30 -22.01
C TYR A 754 -48.11 -13.22 -23.11
N GLN A 755 -47.69 -12.64 -24.23
CA GLN A 755 -47.17 -13.41 -25.37
C GLN A 755 -45.69 -13.78 -25.18
N ASN A 756 -45.25 -14.87 -25.82
CA ASN A 756 -43.84 -15.08 -26.13
C ASN A 756 -43.37 -13.93 -27.04
N ILE A 757 -42.22 -13.33 -26.72
CA ILE A 757 -41.95 -11.90 -27.00
C ILE A 757 -41.72 -11.59 -28.49
N ASP A 758 -41.14 -12.53 -29.25
CA ASP A 758 -40.89 -12.37 -30.68
C ASP A 758 -41.94 -13.06 -31.56
N GLY A 759 -42.30 -12.37 -32.65
CA GLY A 759 -43.23 -12.86 -33.65
C GLY A 759 -42.70 -14.09 -34.40
N GLU A 760 -43.54 -15.13 -34.49
CA GLU A 760 -43.35 -16.38 -35.25
C GLU A 760 -42.17 -17.30 -34.81
N GLU A 761 -41.01 -16.78 -34.39
CA GLU A 761 -39.82 -17.59 -34.07
C GLU A 761 -39.92 -18.33 -32.72
N TYR A 762 -40.43 -17.69 -31.66
CA TYR A 762 -40.68 -18.37 -30.39
C TYR A 762 -41.93 -19.27 -30.43
N ALA A 763 -42.97 -18.87 -31.16
CA ALA A 763 -44.21 -19.64 -31.29
C ALA A 763 -44.03 -20.98 -32.04
N SER A 764 -43.02 -21.07 -32.91
CA SER A 764 -42.73 -22.27 -33.72
C SER A 764 -41.70 -23.22 -33.11
N SER A 765 -40.95 -22.79 -32.09
CA SER A 765 -39.84 -23.56 -31.50
C SER A 765 -40.20 -24.33 -30.22
N GLY A 766 -41.43 -24.20 -29.72
CA GLY A 766 -41.90 -24.88 -28.50
C GLY A 766 -41.17 -24.44 -27.22
N LYS A 767 -40.47 -23.32 -27.26
CA LYS A 767 -39.70 -22.81 -26.11
C LYS A 767 -40.64 -22.19 -25.08
N ARG A 768 -40.37 -22.50 -23.81
CA ARG A 768 -40.91 -21.78 -22.66
C ARG A 768 -40.61 -20.28 -22.77
N TRP A 769 -41.30 -19.52 -21.93
CA TRP A 769 -40.92 -18.16 -21.55
C TRP A 769 -39.40 -18.03 -21.36
N PRO A 770 -38.77 -16.94 -21.84
CA PRO A 770 -37.36 -16.70 -21.54
C PRO A 770 -37.18 -16.60 -20.02
N GLU A 771 -36.11 -17.24 -19.51
CA GLU A 771 -35.91 -17.62 -18.10
C GLU A 771 -35.78 -16.45 -17.10
N ARG A 772 -36.03 -15.20 -17.53
CA ARG A 772 -35.67 -13.96 -16.84
C ARG A 772 -36.77 -12.89 -16.93
N ALA A 773 -38.01 -13.29 -16.72
CA ALA A 773 -39.12 -12.37 -16.46
C ALA A 773 -39.18 -12.02 -14.96
N SER A 774 -39.20 -10.73 -14.63
CA SER A 774 -39.45 -10.27 -13.25
C SER A 774 -40.96 -10.28 -12.95
N MET A 775 -41.34 -10.22 -11.67
CA MET A 775 -42.74 -10.25 -11.26
C MET A 775 -43.19 -8.92 -10.68
N GLN A 776 -44.25 -8.33 -11.24
CA GLN A 776 -44.91 -7.16 -10.66
C GLN A 776 -46.27 -7.56 -10.10
N TYR A 777 -46.50 -7.14 -8.86
CA TYR A 777 -47.79 -7.22 -8.21
C TYR A 777 -48.39 -5.83 -8.13
N THR A 778 -49.47 -5.59 -8.87
CA THR A 778 -50.23 -4.34 -8.71
C THR A 778 -51.49 -4.62 -7.91
N ILE A 779 -51.48 -4.11 -6.67
CA ILE A 779 -52.66 -3.98 -5.81
C ILE A 779 -53.60 -2.99 -6.50
N PRO A 780 -54.90 -3.32 -6.70
CA PRO A 780 -55.84 -2.38 -7.28
C PRO A 780 -56.16 -1.27 -6.29
N ASN A 781 -56.61 -0.10 -6.78
CA ASN A 781 -57.35 0.78 -5.89
C ASN A 781 -58.73 0.13 -5.62
N HIS A 782 -58.91 -0.47 -4.45
CA HIS A 782 -60.16 -1.11 -4.05
C HIS A 782 -61.35 -0.12 -3.90
N GLU A 783 -61.10 1.19 -3.89
CA GLU A 783 -62.16 2.21 -4.00
C GLU A 783 -62.64 2.44 -5.45
N ALA A 784 -61.91 1.94 -6.45
CA ALA A 784 -62.26 2.10 -7.85
C ALA A 784 -63.21 0.98 -8.32
N PRO A 785 -64.36 1.31 -8.93
CA PRO A 785 -65.23 0.31 -9.55
C PRO A 785 -64.48 -0.52 -10.60
N PHE A 786 -64.84 -1.79 -10.76
CA PHE A 786 -64.31 -2.72 -11.78
C PHE A 786 -62.83 -3.12 -11.64
N HIS A 787 -62.22 -2.93 -10.47
CA HIS A 787 -60.84 -3.32 -10.17
C HIS A 787 -60.75 -4.12 -8.87
N MET A 788 -61.27 -5.36 -8.88
CA MET A 788 -61.50 -6.11 -7.64
C MET A 788 -60.40 -7.11 -7.22
N SER A 789 -59.33 -7.27 -8.01
CA SER A 789 -58.27 -8.24 -7.72
C SER A 789 -56.86 -7.67 -7.87
N THR A 790 -55.94 -8.24 -7.09
CA THR A 790 -54.50 -8.00 -7.25
C THR A 790 -54.00 -8.78 -8.46
N TYR A 791 -53.28 -8.09 -9.34
CA TYR A 791 -52.74 -8.64 -10.58
C TYR A 791 -51.24 -8.88 -10.45
N MET A 792 -50.85 -10.16 -10.47
CA MET A 792 -49.52 -10.62 -10.82
C MET A 792 -49.30 -10.45 -12.33
N ARG A 793 -48.11 -9.98 -12.71
CA ARG A 793 -47.65 -9.84 -14.09
C ARG A 793 -46.21 -10.27 -14.22
N PHE A 794 -45.92 -10.95 -15.32
CA PHE A 794 -44.57 -11.05 -15.83
C PHE A 794 -44.15 -9.71 -16.46
N VAL A 795 -42.96 -9.26 -16.10
CA VAL A 795 -42.32 -8.00 -16.51
C VAL A 795 -41.05 -8.34 -17.28
N VAL A 796 -40.98 -7.86 -18.51
CA VAL A 796 -39.76 -7.90 -19.31
C VAL A 796 -39.01 -6.58 -19.11
N PRO A 797 -37.66 -6.60 -19.04
CA PRO A 797 -36.87 -5.39 -18.86
C PRO A 797 -37.18 -4.29 -19.89
N GLN A 798 -37.47 -3.09 -19.38
CA GLN A 798 -37.89 -1.95 -20.24
C GLN A 798 -36.74 -1.25 -20.96
N THR A 799 -35.52 -1.80 -20.86
CA THR A 799 -34.37 -1.51 -21.73
C THR A 799 -34.71 -1.76 -23.21
N GLU A 800 -35.63 -2.68 -23.49
CA GLU A 800 -36.02 -3.08 -24.85
C GLU A 800 -37.43 -2.54 -25.24
N PHE A 801 -38.38 -2.44 -24.30
CA PHE A 801 -39.75 -1.98 -24.58
C PHE A 801 -40.43 -1.24 -23.40
N SER A 802 -41.33 -0.30 -23.68
CA SER A 802 -42.26 0.24 -22.66
C SER A 802 -43.57 -0.57 -22.62
N TYR A 803 -44.22 -0.65 -21.45
CA TYR A 803 -45.56 -1.28 -21.32
C TYR A 803 -46.60 -0.68 -22.28
N ALA A 804 -46.52 0.63 -22.57
CA ALA A 804 -47.44 1.28 -23.50
C ALA A 804 -47.21 0.88 -24.97
N ASN A 805 -45.99 0.43 -25.31
CA ASN A 805 -45.63 -0.07 -26.63
C ASN A 805 -45.98 -1.55 -26.81
N TRP A 806 -45.98 -2.35 -25.72
CA TRP A 806 -46.47 -3.73 -25.72
C TRP A 806 -47.94 -3.83 -26.15
N TYR A 807 -48.79 -2.93 -25.67
CA TYR A 807 -50.21 -2.89 -26.03
C TYR A 807 -50.47 -1.72 -26.98
N GLY A 808 -50.07 -1.93 -28.24
CA GLY A 808 -50.37 -1.02 -29.34
C GLY A 808 -51.86 -0.68 -29.38
N ALA A 809 -52.22 0.53 -29.85
CA ALA A 809 -53.59 1.04 -29.78
C ALA A 809 -54.65 0.27 -30.60
N ALA A 810 -54.25 -0.83 -31.26
CA ALA A 810 -55.11 -1.75 -31.99
C ALA A 810 -55.26 -3.14 -31.32
N ASP A 811 -54.60 -3.41 -30.19
CA ASP A 811 -54.85 -4.63 -29.39
C ASP A 811 -56.24 -4.53 -28.74
N PRO A 812 -57.23 -5.37 -29.11
CA PRO A 812 -58.59 -5.28 -28.58
C PRO A 812 -58.66 -5.62 -27.09
N LEU A 813 -57.62 -6.22 -26.52
CA LEU A 813 -57.53 -6.60 -25.10
C LEU A 813 -56.61 -5.67 -24.31
N LYS A 814 -56.15 -4.57 -24.92
CA LYS A 814 -55.28 -3.56 -24.30
C LYS A 814 -55.79 -3.16 -22.91
N ASP A 815 -57.06 -2.79 -22.78
CA ASP A 815 -57.60 -2.29 -21.51
C ASP A 815 -57.60 -3.37 -20.43
N MET A 816 -57.89 -4.63 -20.79
CA MET A 816 -57.77 -5.79 -19.87
C MET A 816 -56.32 -6.05 -19.46
N LYS A 817 -55.39 -6.00 -20.43
CA LYS A 817 -53.95 -6.19 -20.21
C LYS A 817 -53.33 -5.07 -19.37
N LEU A 818 -53.91 -3.87 -19.42
CA LEU A 818 -53.52 -2.65 -18.68
C LEU A 818 -54.29 -2.40 -17.36
N MET A 819 -55.33 -3.17 -17.02
CA MET A 819 -56.10 -2.97 -15.77
C MET A 819 -55.17 -2.91 -14.56
N CYS A 820 -55.28 -1.89 -13.70
CA CYS A 820 -54.38 -1.77 -12.55
C CYS A 820 -52.90 -1.87 -12.96
N ILE A 821 -52.44 -1.16 -13.99
CA ILE A 821 -51.01 -0.91 -14.23
C ILE A 821 -50.66 0.48 -13.72
N SER A 822 -49.53 0.57 -13.02
CA SER A 822 -48.97 1.84 -12.55
C SER A 822 -47.94 2.41 -13.53
N THR A 823 -47.76 3.73 -13.50
CA THR A 823 -47.18 4.51 -14.62
C THR A 823 -45.72 4.92 -14.45
N VAL A 824 -45.08 4.61 -13.32
CA VAL A 824 -43.67 4.92 -13.04
C VAL A 824 -42.77 3.75 -13.49
N ALA A 825 -41.59 4.08 -14.01
CA ALA A 825 -40.52 3.12 -14.24
C ALA A 825 -39.95 2.61 -12.90
N ALA A 826 -39.82 1.28 -12.72
CA ALA A 826 -39.33 0.65 -11.49
C ALA A 826 -37.80 0.47 -11.58
N PRO A 827 -36.97 1.33 -10.95
CA PRO A 827 -35.54 1.45 -11.32
C PRO A 827 -34.70 0.20 -11.05
N GLU A 828 -35.12 -0.61 -10.08
CA GLU A 828 -34.39 -1.75 -9.53
C GLU A 828 -34.41 -2.99 -10.45
N ILE A 829 -35.36 -3.06 -11.39
CA ILE A 829 -35.61 -4.25 -12.23
C ILE A 829 -34.75 -4.26 -13.52
N TYR A 830 -33.96 -3.21 -13.78
CA TYR A 830 -33.42 -2.94 -15.14
C TYR A 830 -32.02 -3.50 -15.47
N MET A 831 -31.31 -4.17 -14.55
CA MET A 831 -29.90 -4.53 -14.79
C MET A 831 -29.68 -5.97 -15.30
N ASN A 832 -29.72 -6.12 -16.62
CA ASN A 832 -29.19 -7.32 -17.31
C ASN A 832 -27.65 -7.23 -17.29
N LYS A 833 -27.03 -7.83 -16.26
CA LYS A 833 -25.58 -8.05 -16.16
C LYS A 833 -25.14 -9.18 -17.10
N ASP A 834 -24.39 -8.79 -18.13
CA ASP A 834 -23.55 -9.68 -18.93
C ASP A 834 -22.80 -10.67 -18.03
N VAL A 835 -23.02 -11.98 -18.23
CA VAL A 835 -22.41 -13.02 -17.39
C VAL A 835 -21.10 -13.45 -18.02
N ILE A 836 -20.03 -13.39 -17.23
CA ILE A 836 -18.69 -13.79 -17.62
C ILE A 836 -18.50 -15.23 -17.14
N VAL A 837 -18.22 -16.15 -18.06
CA VAL A 837 -18.08 -17.59 -17.79
C VAL A 837 -16.77 -18.13 -18.39
N PRO A 838 -16.24 -19.28 -17.93
CA PRO A 838 -15.02 -19.86 -18.51
C PRO A 838 -15.17 -20.15 -20.01
N GLU A 839 -14.09 -20.02 -20.78
CA GLU A 839 -14.02 -20.33 -22.22
C GLU A 839 -13.89 -21.83 -22.51
N ASP A 840 -14.62 -22.65 -21.74
CA ASP A 840 -14.68 -24.10 -21.86
C ASP A 840 -15.93 -24.53 -22.70
N PRO A 841 -15.80 -25.46 -23.67
CA PRO A 841 -16.92 -26.05 -24.42
C PRO A 841 -17.62 -27.23 -23.74
N GLY A 842 -16.98 -27.89 -22.78
CA GLY A 842 -17.54 -28.93 -21.91
C GLY A 842 -18.19 -28.38 -20.63
N TYR A 843 -17.85 -27.17 -20.20
CA TYR A 843 -18.46 -26.48 -19.06
C TYR A 843 -20.00 -26.48 -19.16
N PRO A 844 -20.74 -26.91 -18.12
CA PRO A 844 -22.17 -27.17 -18.18
C PRO A 844 -23.02 -25.88 -18.20
N THR A 845 -22.97 -25.16 -19.33
CA THR A 845 -23.87 -24.03 -19.65
C THR A 845 -25.35 -24.40 -19.64
N THR A 846 -25.67 -25.70 -19.65
CA THR A 846 -27.02 -26.22 -19.33
C THR A 846 -27.52 -25.75 -17.96
N TYR A 847 -26.65 -25.56 -16.96
CA TYR A 847 -27.08 -25.06 -15.65
C TYR A 847 -27.59 -23.61 -15.72
N LEU A 848 -27.02 -22.80 -16.62
CA LEU A 848 -27.39 -21.40 -16.88
C LEU A 848 -28.64 -21.22 -17.78
N ASN A 849 -29.18 -22.32 -18.30
CA ASN A 849 -30.21 -22.38 -19.36
C ASN A 849 -31.38 -23.35 -19.06
N ASN A 850 -31.53 -23.85 -17.81
CA ASN A 850 -32.58 -24.85 -17.49
C ASN A 850 -33.20 -24.71 -16.09
N TYR A 851 -32.47 -24.20 -15.09
CA TYR A 851 -32.87 -24.30 -13.67
C TYR A 851 -33.49 -23.02 -13.11
N GLY A 852 -34.61 -22.61 -13.70
CA GLY A 852 -35.53 -21.63 -13.12
C GLY A 852 -36.27 -22.20 -11.91
N HIS A 853 -35.57 -22.38 -10.78
CA HIS A 853 -36.17 -22.83 -9.53
C HIS A 853 -36.80 -21.66 -8.76
N THR A 854 -38.09 -21.45 -9.02
CA THR A 854 -39.00 -20.62 -8.20
C THR A 854 -39.29 -21.23 -6.83
N ALA A 855 -39.40 -22.56 -6.77
CA ALA A 855 -39.85 -23.36 -5.62
C ALA A 855 -38.89 -23.36 -4.41
N GLY A 856 -38.74 -22.18 -3.80
CA GLY A 856 -37.77 -21.86 -2.75
C GLY A 856 -37.15 -20.46 -2.88
N ILE A 857 -37.25 -19.82 -4.05
CA ILE A 857 -36.80 -18.43 -4.29
C ILE A 857 -38.02 -17.50 -4.24
N ILE A 858 -38.07 -16.69 -3.20
CA ILE A 858 -39.10 -15.66 -3.03
C ILE A 858 -38.99 -14.64 -4.17
N GLY A 859 -40.05 -14.57 -4.99
CA GLY A 859 -40.11 -13.66 -6.13
C GLY A 859 -40.03 -12.18 -5.72
N TRP A 860 -39.40 -11.36 -6.55
CA TRP A 860 -39.16 -9.93 -6.27
C TRP A 860 -40.43 -9.08 -6.39
N TYR A 861 -41.22 -9.04 -5.30
CA TYR A 861 -42.49 -8.32 -5.22
C TYR A 861 -42.31 -6.79 -5.29
N ASN A 862 -42.40 -6.20 -6.49
CA ASN A 862 -42.60 -4.76 -6.62
C ASN A 862 -44.07 -4.38 -6.30
N LEU A 863 -44.40 -4.31 -5.01
CA LEU A 863 -45.67 -3.74 -4.54
C LEU A 863 -45.60 -2.21 -4.59
N TYR A 864 -46.51 -1.63 -5.37
CA TYR A 864 -46.39 -0.24 -5.80
C TYR A 864 -46.63 0.84 -4.73
N LEU A 865 -47.00 0.43 -3.51
CA LEU A 865 -47.41 1.31 -2.42
C LEU A 865 -46.67 0.99 -1.10
N THR A 866 -45.97 -0.15 -1.03
CA THR A 866 -45.43 -0.73 0.21
C THR A 866 -44.10 -1.45 -0.06
N GLN A 867 -42.98 -0.71 0.01
CA GLN A 867 -41.71 -1.36 0.36
C GLN A 867 -41.82 -1.83 1.83
N PRO A 868 -41.48 -3.10 2.14
CA PRO A 868 -41.17 -3.49 3.52
C PRO A 868 -39.94 -2.73 4.04
N GLU A 869 -39.94 -2.37 5.32
CA GLU A 869 -38.75 -1.89 6.05
C GLU A 869 -37.88 -3.05 6.57
#